data_AF-A0A5C5XCW2-F1
#
_entry.id   AF-A0A5C5XCW2-F1
#
_cell.length_a   1.000
_cell.length_b   1.000
_cell.length_c   1.000
_cell.angle_alpha   90.00
_cell.angle_beta   90.00
_cell.angle_gamma   90.00
#
_symmetry.space_group_name_H-M   'P 1'
#
loop_
_entity.id
_entity.type
_entity.pdbx_description
1 polymer ?
#
loop_
_entity_poly.entity_id
_entity_poly.type
_entity_poly.pdbx_seq_one_letter_code
_entity_poly.pdbx_strand_id
1 'polypeptide(L)'
;MHHTAMRCSLILIAIIIANMCLHQNDVIADDVNEPMKIDLFEAGHGGYKLYRIPGIVVTQNGTVLVYCEARKSDSGDWGQIDVLMRRSTDGGKTWPPRQQIIHMKGNLPINPVAAAQNLDQPGENTVNNPVAIVDHETGTVHFLYCLEYMRCFYMRSEDDGASWSKPVEITSTFEDFRPEYDWKVLATGPAHGIQLTRGPHRGRLVVPVWLSLGTGGHAHRPSVTATIYSDDHGKTWQRGEIAVPDTPEFVYPNETAIVQLDDGRVMLNSRTESKKHRRVITTSPDGATNWSEPKFDNALVEPICMSGLVRVREPQKNEPGILAFSNPDNLTRQDGKETLGKSRDRKNVSIKLSYDEGKTWPVNRTLEKGFSGYSDLAALPDGTILCFYERGSTDGKSNYRTGLLTVARFDEAWVRGATPKENRTSQLDKSIEADICVYGGTSGGVVAAVQAARMGKRVVLIEPGLHLGGMTSGGLSAVDIGDPRSVGGLAREYFTRLVASYGKQLNWGEAFQGHGGPATGGAYSIEPHVAERVFEEMVQEAGVTVLKNAQLKSINKSGPRIEELTLQDGRTIRAKMYLDTTYEGDLMAAADVSYTLIREGNDQYGEKYNGIHYTDKYKPRLNHLKPGSNGRVPGGQGVWDRDFPLDPYIMKGDPSSGLLPLINEGEPGTQGESAPGVMAYCFRLCLSTADDRLPISPPPNYNAKQYELVVRFIEACEAIGDDMDLRWFSKHDPLPNNKWDFNTATFGGNLPGASWEWPEASYERRVEIAREIENYHRGLLYFLATDPRVPEKVRSDMQRFGLPKDEFPDTNGWPHQLYIREGRRMVSDLVLTENHTFGRMIAPHSVGLGSYGTDVHEIRRIVKDGVVTREGKVAGGRGGFGPYKIGYGAIVPKAEECENLFVTFALSASHTAFASIRMEPVFMVTSQSAATAACLAIEENVPVQDVNYDHLKEQLLTDGQVLQWPLISVPAGKNKR
;
A
#
# COMPACT_ATOMS: atom_id res chain seq x y z
N MET A 1 -22.52 57.14 -52.55
CA MET A 1 -22.68 55.66 -52.59
C MET A 1 -21.32 54.97 -52.53
N HIS A 2 -20.60 55.11 -51.40
CA HIS A 2 -19.41 54.31 -51.06
C HIS A 2 -19.00 54.64 -49.62
N HIS A 3 -19.88 54.36 -48.65
CA HIS A 3 -19.49 54.37 -47.23
C HIS A 3 -20.32 53.44 -46.33
N THR A 4 -21.16 52.58 -46.90
CA THR A 4 -22.12 51.76 -46.15
C THR A 4 -21.90 50.25 -46.27
N ALA A 5 -20.78 49.81 -46.84
CA ALA A 5 -20.49 48.37 -47.04
C ALA A 5 -19.32 47.83 -46.20
N MET A 6 -18.55 48.68 -45.51
CA MET A 6 -17.39 48.23 -44.70
C MET A 6 -17.63 48.26 -43.18
N ARG A 7 -18.77 48.78 -42.71
CA ARG A 7 -19.16 48.75 -41.28
C ARG A 7 -20.06 47.58 -40.89
N CYS A 8 -20.68 46.88 -41.84
CA CYS A 8 -21.52 45.71 -41.53
C CYS A 8 -20.73 44.41 -41.34
N SER A 9 -19.55 44.27 -41.96
CA SER A 9 -18.75 43.04 -41.82
C SER A 9 -17.92 42.99 -40.53
N LEU A 10 -17.56 44.16 -39.96
CA LEU A 10 -16.84 44.24 -38.68
C LEU A 10 -17.76 44.06 -37.46
N ILE A 11 -19.04 44.43 -37.56
CA ILE A 11 -20.01 44.19 -36.48
C ILE A 11 -20.50 42.74 -36.48
N LEU A 12 -20.59 42.08 -37.64
CA LEU A 12 -20.97 40.66 -37.70
C LEU A 12 -19.85 39.72 -37.19
N ILE A 13 -18.57 40.06 -37.45
CA ILE A 13 -17.44 39.31 -36.90
C ILE A 13 -17.26 39.60 -35.40
N ALA A 14 -17.51 40.84 -34.94
CA ALA A 14 -17.50 41.14 -33.50
C ALA A 14 -18.67 40.48 -32.73
N ILE A 15 -19.84 40.30 -33.34
CA ILE A 15 -20.98 39.58 -32.72
C ILE A 15 -20.78 38.05 -32.78
N ILE A 16 -20.07 37.51 -33.77
CA ILE A 16 -19.71 36.08 -33.82
C ILE A 16 -18.56 35.77 -32.86
N ILE A 17 -17.57 36.66 -32.70
CA ILE A 17 -16.50 36.50 -31.71
C ILE A 17 -17.02 36.77 -30.27
N ALA A 18 -17.95 37.71 -30.08
CA ALA A 18 -18.60 37.91 -28.78
C ALA A 18 -19.58 36.78 -28.41
N ASN A 19 -20.26 36.14 -29.37
CA ASN A 19 -21.09 34.95 -29.10
C ASN A 19 -20.28 33.64 -29.01
N MET A 20 -19.08 33.56 -29.58
CA MET A 20 -18.14 32.46 -29.33
C MET A 20 -17.36 32.63 -28.00
N CYS A 21 -17.30 33.85 -27.45
CA CYS A 21 -16.73 34.13 -26.12
C CYS A 21 -17.76 34.23 -24.98
N LEU A 22 -19.05 33.92 -25.21
CA LEU A 22 -20.11 33.94 -24.18
C LEU A 22 -20.84 32.60 -24.01
N HIS A 23 -20.27 31.49 -24.49
CA HIS A 23 -20.84 30.13 -24.29
C HIS A 23 -19.83 29.07 -23.80
N GLN A 24 -18.77 29.49 -23.12
CA GLN A 24 -17.85 28.56 -22.42
C GLN A 24 -17.50 29.00 -20.99
N ASN A 25 -18.37 29.80 -20.36
CA ASN A 25 -18.31 30.09 -18.94
C ASN A 25 -19.54 29.57 -18.18
N ASP A 26 -20.12 28.46 -18.64
CA ASP A 26 -20.65 27.48 -17.70
C ASP A 26 -19.43 26.68 -17.21
N VAL A 27 -18.67 27.33 -16.32
CA VAL A 27 -17.82 26.59 -15.39
C VAL A 27 -18.79 25.69 -14.66
N ILE A 28 -18.79 24.41 -15.04
CA ILE A 28 -19.26 23.33 -14.21
C ILE A 28 -18.59 23.61 -12.86
N ALA A 29 -19.40 24.01 -11.88
CA ALA A 29 -19.01 23.90 -10.50
C ALA A 29 -18.71 22.41 -10.30
N ASP A 30 -17.45 22.02 -10.46
CA ASP A 30 -17.02 20.66 -10.20
C ASP A 30 -17.37 20.39 -8.74
N ASP A 31 -18.34 19.50 -8.59
CA ASP A 31 -19.02 19.19 -7.35
C ASP A 31 -17.99 18.50 -6.44
N VAL A 32 -17.36 19.29 -5.57
CA VAL A 32 -16.26 18.87 -4.68
C VAL A 32 -16.77 17.99 -3.52
N ASN A 33 -17.81 17.20 -3.80
CA ASN A 33 -18.54 16.32 -2.90
C ASN A 33 -18.89 15.00 -3.63
N GLU A 34 -18.13 14.57 -4.63
CA GLU A 34 -18.37 13.27 -5.29
C GLU A 34 -17.69 12.14 -4.52
N PRO A 35 -18.32 10.95 -4.44
CA PRO A 35 -17.76 9.80 -3.74
C PRO A 35 -16.50 9.31 -4.46
N MET A 36 -15.47 8.91 -3.70
CA MET A 36 -14.29 8.27 -4.28
C MET A 36 -14.70 6.95 -4.92
N LYS A 37 -14.41 6.75 -6.21
CA LYS A 37 -14.74 5.54 -6.97
C LYS A 37 -13.46 4.90 -7.51
N ILE A 38 -13.28 3.60 -7.26
CA ILE A 38 -12.14 2.82 -7.78
C ILE A 38 -12.69 1.62 -8.55
N ASP A 39 -12.28 1.48 -9.81
CA ASP A 39 -12.62 0.33 -10.64
C ASP A 39 -11.67 -0.82 -10.34
N LEU A 40 -12.23 -1.93 -9.86
CA LEU A 40 -11.44 -3.08 -9.39
C LEU A 40 -11.40 -4.22 -10.40
N PHE A 41 -12.43 -4.33 -11.22
CA PHE A 41 -12.53 -5.34 -12.26
C PHE A 41 -13.15 -4.74 -13.52
N GLU A 42 -12.56 -5.02 -14.68
CA GLU A 42 -12.99 -4.48 -15.96
C GLU A 42 -13.22 -5.62 -16.95
N ALA A 43 -14.40 -5.63 -17.57
CA ALA A 43 -14.76 -6.62 -18.59
C ALA A 43 -13.70 -6.71 -19.72
N GLY A 44 -13.45 -7.92 -20.22
CA GLY A 44 -12.44 -8.17 -21.25
C GLY A 44 -10.99 -8.24 -20.75
N HIS A 45 -10.71 -7.81 -19.52
CA HIS A 45 -9.37 -7.88 -18.93
C HIS A 45 -9.15 -9.15 -18.12
N GLY A 46 -7.87 -9.52 -17.92
CA GLY A 46 -7.50 -10.62 -17.03
C GLY A 46 -7.98 -12.01 -17.47
N GLY A 47 -8.32 -12.18 -18.76
CA GLY A 47 -8.78 -13.45 -19.33
C GLY A 47 -10.24 -13.79 -19.04
N TYR A 48 -11.07 -12.82 -18.67
CA TYR A 48 -12.51 -12.99 -18.45
C TYR A 48 -13.31 -11.99 -19.29
N LYS A 49 -14.50 -12.39 -19.73
CA LYS A 49 -15.37 -11.53 -20.53
C LYS A 49 -16.14 -10.56 -19.65
N LEU A 50 -16.62 -11.00 -18.49
CA LEU A 50 -17.39 -10.19 -17.56
C LEU A 50 -16.96 -10.46 -16.11
N TYR A 51 -17.11 -9.44 -15.26
CA TYR A 51 -17.07 -9.55 -13.81
C TYR A 51 -18.41 -9.10 -13.26
N ARG A 52 -19.05 -9.92 -12.43
CA ARG A 52 -20.42 -9.71 -11.95
C ARG A 52 -20.58 -10.17 -10.52
N ILE A 53 -21.74 -9.88 -9.94
CA ILE A 53 -22.16 -10.42 -8.64
C ILE A 53 -21.22 -9.94 -7.51
N PRO A 54 -21.18 -8.62 -7.24
CA PRO A 54 -20.33 -8.05 -6.20
C PRO A 54 -20.80 -8.44 -4.80
N GLY A 55 -19.85 -8.76 -3.92
CA GLY A 55 -20.04 -8.79 -2.47
C GLY A 55 -18.90 -8.08 -1.76
N ILE A 56 -19.18 -7.49 -0.59
CA ILE A 56 -18.22 -6.73 0.20
C ILE A 56 -18.41 -6.99 1.70
N VAL A 57 -17.31 -7.18 2.44
CA VAL A 57 -17.31 -7.20 3.90
C VAL A 57 -16.14 -6.42 4.47
N VAL A 58 -16.30 -5.90 5.68
CA VAL A 58 -15.22 -5.27 6.47
C VAL A 58 -14.92 -6.17 7.66
N THR A 59 -13.67 -6.59 7.78
CA THR A 59 -13.23 -7.45 8.88
C THR A 59 -13.09 -6.65 10.18
N GLN A 60 -12.85 -7.34 11.31
CA GLN A 60 -12.59 -6.67 12.58
C GLN A 60 -11.40 -5.71 12.55
N ASN A 61 -10.40 -5.98 11.69
CA ASN A 61 -9.20 -5.16 11.55
C ASN A 61 -9.40 -3.95 10.62
N GLY A 62 -10.62 -3.74 10.10
CA GLY A 62 -10.88 -2.69 9.10
C GLY A 62 -10.47 -3.07 7.69
N THR A 63 -10.03 -4.31 7.45
CA THR A 63 -9.71 -4.82 6.12
C THR A 63 -10.99 -4.97 5.31
N VAL A 64 -10.97 -4.46 4.08
CA VAL A 64 -12.06 -4.58 3.12
C VAL A 64 -11.80 -5.75 2.19
N LEU A 65 -12.73 -6.70 2.16
CA LEU A 65 -12.71 -7.81 1.21
C LEU A 65 -13.84 -7.60 0.21
N VAL A 66 -13.51 -7.52 -1.07
CA VAL A 66 -14.49 -7.54 -2.17
C VAL A 66 -14.32 -8.81 -2.98
N TYR A 67 -15.42 -9.41 -3.40
CA TYR A 67 -15.42 -10.64 -4.17
C TYR A 67 -16.48 -10.61 -5.26
N CYS A 68 -16.25 -11.37 -6.33
CA CYS A 68 -17.12 -11.38 -7.49
C CYS A 68 -17.01 -12.69 -8.28
N GLU A 69 -17.99 -12.93 -9.14
CA GLU A 69 -17.91 -13.90 -10.22
C GLU A 69 -17.11 -13.32 -11.39
N ALA A 70 -16.15 -14.10 -11.90
CA ALA A 70 -15.38 -13.82 -13.10
C ALA A 70 -15.76 -14.83 -14.19
N ARG A 71 -16.47 -14.35 -15.21
CA ARG A 71 -17.13 -15.19 -16.22
C ARG A 71 -16.30 -15.26 -17.50
N LYS A 72 -16.01 -16.47 -18.00
CA LYS A 72 -15.25 -16.67 -19.26
C LYS A 72 -16.06 -16.30 -20.50
N SER A 73 -17.39 -16.33 -20.42
CA SER A 73 -18.31 -15.92 -21.48
C SER A 73 -19.18 -14.74 -21.03
N ASP A 74 -19.88 -14.12 -21.98
CA ASP A 74 -20.96 -13.16 -21.73
C ASP A 74 -22.36 -13.79 -21.92
N SER A 75 -22.44 -15.13 -21.98
CA SER A 75 -23.63 -15.88 -22.40
C SER A 75 -24.70 -16.05 -21.32
N GLY A 76 -24.38 -15.82 -20.04
CA GLY A 76 -25.37 -15.93 -18.98
C GLY A 76 -24.77 -16.19 -17.60
N ASP A 77 -25.59 -16.83 -16.74
CA ASP A 77 -25.29 -17.17 -15.35
C ASP A 77 -24.70 -18.59 -15.18
N TRP A 78 -24.49 -19.30 -16.29
CA TRP A 78 -23.98 -20.68 -16.38
C TRP A 78 -22.78 -20.74 -17.33
N GLY A 79 -21.91 -21.74 -17.14
CA GLY A 79 -20.67 -21.95 -17.91
C GLY A 79 -19.42 -21.80 -17.04
N GLN A 80 -18.26 -21.58 -17.66
CA GLN A 80 -17.02 -21.46 -16.89
C GLN A 80 -16.97 -20.13 -16.10
N ILE A 81 -17.21 -20.22 -14.79
CA ILE A 81 -17.21 -19.10 -13.85
C ILE A 81 -16.26 -19.41 -12.70
N ASP A 82 -15.35 -18.47 -12.44
CA ASP A 82 -14.47 -18.49 -11.28
C ASP A 82 -14.92 -17.44 -10.25
N VAL A 83 -14.47 -17.57 -9.00
CA VAL A 83 -14.65 -16.53 -7.98
C VAL A 83 -13.32 -15.86 -7.69
N LEU A 84 -13.30 -14.54 -7.81
CA LEU A 84 -12.14 -13.71 -7.52
C LEU A 84 -12.42 -12.79 -6.35
N MET A 85 -11.35 -12.46 -5.63
CA MET A 85 -11.37 -11.55 -4.49
C MET A 85 -10.26 -10.52 -4.62
N ARG A 86 -10.49 -9.31 -4.10
CA ARG A 86 -9.44 -8.34 -3.76
C ARG A 86 -9.56 -7.98 -2.29
N ARG A 87 -8.42 -7.67 -1.67
CA ARG A 87 -8.28 -7.39 -0.24
C ARG A 87 -7.57 -6.05 -0.06
N SER A 88 -8.12 -5.16 0.75
CA SER A 88 -7.55 -3.85 1.07
C SER A 88 -7.41 -3.69 2.58
N THR A 89 -6.21 -3.37 3.07
CA THR A 89 -5.92 -3.21 4.50
C THR A 89 -5.98 -1.76 4.98
N ASP A 90 -6.33 -0.82 4.11
CA ASP A 90 -6.32 0.62 4.38
C ASP A 90 -7.73 1.25 4.28
N GLY A 91 -8.78 0.44 4.50
CA GLY A 91 -10.16 0.87 4.45
C GLY A 91 -10.69 1.06 3.01
N GLY A 92 -10.16 0.32 2.04
CA GLY A 92 -10.65 0.31 0.66
C GLY A 92 -10.01 1.38 -0.23
N LYS A 93 -8.90 1.98 0.18
CA LYS A 93 -8.21 3.05 -0.58
C LYS A 93 -7.24 2.48 -1.60
N THR A 94 -6.47 1.47 -1.24
CA THR A 94 -5.57 0.76 -2.15
C THR A 94 -5.90 -0.72 -2.24
N TRP A 95 -5.64 -1.29 -3.42
CA TRP A 95 -6.05 -2.66 -3.75
C TRP A 95 -4.91 -3.40 -4.46
N PRO A 96 -4.18 -4.28 -3.75
CA PRO A 96 -3.31 -5.27 -4.34
C PRO A 96 -3.98 -6.11 -5.44
N PRO A 97 -3.19 -6.87 -6.24
CA PRO A 97 -3.71 -7.72 -7.29
C PRO A 97 -4.78 -8.70 -6.79
N ARG A 98 -5.77 -8.95 -7.64
CA ARG A 98 -6.84 -9.93 -7.41
C ARG A 98 -6.29 -11.34 -7.15
N GLN A 99 -6.98 -12.07 -6.29
CA GLN A 99 -6.74 -13.47 -5.95
C GLN A 99 -7.88 -14.32 -6.48
N GLN A 100 -7.57 -15.49 -7.04
CA GLN A 100 -8.57 -16.54 -7.24
C GLN A 100 -8.58 -17.41 -5.98
N ILE A 101 -9.70 -17.42 -5.27
CA ILE A 101 -9.78 -18.09 -3.95
C ILE A 101 -10.35 -19.52 -4.06
N ILE A 102 -10.99 -19.85 -5.19
CA ILE A 102 -11.52 -21.18 -5.47
C ILE A 102 -10.86 -21.74 -6.73
N HIS A 103 -10.21 -22.90 -6.60
CA HIS A 103 -9.53 -23.59 -7.68
C HIS A 103 -10.17 -24.96 -7.94
N MET A 104 -11.00 -25.06 -8.98
CA MET A 104 -11.60 -26.32 -9.41
C MET A 104 -10.72 -27.01 -10.44
N LYS A 105 -10.56 -28.34 -10.34
CA LYS A 105 -9.80 -29.16 -11.29
C LYS A 105 -10.69 -30.29 -11.83
N GLY A 106 -10.64 -30.50 -13.14
CA GLY A 106 -11.35 -31.57 -13.84
C GLY A 106 -12.76 -31.21 -14.28
N ASN A 107 -13.40 -32.14 -14.99
CA ASN A 107 -14.79 -32.02 -15.44
C ASN A 107 -15.72 -32.49 -14.31
N LEU A 108 -16.45 -31.57 -13.70
CA LEU A 108 -17.39 -31.90 -12.63
C LEU A 108 -18.78 -32.22 -13.21
N PRO A 109 -19.64 -32.93 -12.45
CA PRO A 109 -21.00 -33.20 -12.90
C PRO A 109 -21.79 -31.90 -13.06
N ILE A 110 -22.38 -31.72 -14.24
CA ILE A 110 -23.28 -30.59 -14.54
C ILE A 110 -24.62 -30.83 -13.84
N ASN A 111 -25.29 -29.75 -13.40
CA ASN A 111 -26.64 -29.82 -12.90
C ASN A 111 -27.60 -30.43 -13.96
N PRO A 112 -28.38 -31.49 -13.66
CA PRO A 112 -29.29 -32.11 -14.61
C PRO A 112 -30.29 -31.14 -15.25
N VAL A 113 -30.72 -30.11 -14.52
CA VAL A 113 -31.62 -29.07 -15.05
C VAL A 113 -30.91 -28.17 -16.05
N ALA A 114 -29.67 -27.78 -15.76
CA ALA A 114 -28.85 -26.99 -16.69
C ALA A 114 -28.55 -27.77 -17.96
N ALA A 115 -28.21 -29.06 -17.84
CA ALA A 115 -28.03 -29.95 -18.98
C ALA A 115 -29.32 -30.11 -19.81
N ALA A 116 -30.47 -30.34 -19.17
CA ALA A 116 -31.75 -30.48 -19.86
C ALA A 116 -32.20 -29.20 -20.58
N GLN A 117 -31.75 -28.03 -20.12
CA GLN A 117 -32.05 -26.72 -20.71
C GLN A 117 -30.93 -26.18 -21.61
N ASN A 118 -29.84 -26.93 -21.83
CA ASN A 118 -28.66 -26.51 -22.57
C ASN A 118 -28.06 -25.18 -22.06
N LEU A 119 -27.99 -25.02 -20.74
CA LEU A 119 -27.46 -23.81 -20.08
C LEU A 119 -25.94 -23.88 -19.86
N ASP A 120 -25.39 -25.09 -19.77
CA ASP A 120 -23.97 -25.35 -19.49
C ASP A 120 -23.42 -26.42 -20.45
N GLN A 121 -22.09 -26.47 -20.63
CA GLN A 121 -21.41 -27.39 -21.53
C GLN A 121 -20.46 -28.36 -20.81
N PRO A 122 -20.29 -29.60 -21.31
CA PRO A 122 -19.31 -30.53 -20.78
C PRO A 122 -17.89 -29.94 -20.75
N GLY A 123 -17.31 -29.88 -19.55
CA GLY A 123 -15.95 -29.39 -19.32
C GLY A 123 -15.87 -27.96 -18.79
N GLU A 124 -17.00 -27.26 -18.67
CA GLU A 124 -17.11 -26.02 -17.91
C GLU A 124 -17.50 -26.32 -16.46
N ASN A 125 -17.09 -25.44 -15.54
CA ASN A 125 -17.49 -25.47 -14.13
C ASN A 125 -18.06 -24.10 -13.72
N THR A 126 -19.31 -24.10 -13.28
CA THR A 126 -20.01 -22.93 -12.75
C THR A 126 -19.76 -22.81 -11.24
N VAL A 127 -18.84 -21.92 -10.82
CA VAL A 127 -18.65 -21.53 -9.41
C VAL A 127 -19.33 -20.18 -9.18
N ASN A 128 -20.41 -20.15 -8.40
CA ASN A 128 -21.35 -19.02 -8.41
C ASN A 128 -21.83 -18.62 -7.02
N ASN A 129 -22.46 -17.45 -6.94
CA ASN A 129 -23.15 -16.92 -5.76
C ASN A 129 -22.27 -16.99 -4.49
N PRO A 130 -21.09 -16.34 -4.49
CA PRO A 130 -20.25 -16.25 -3.32
C PRO A 130 -20.87 -15.35 -2.24
N VAL A 131 -20.70 -15.71 -0.97
CA VAL A 131 -21.11 -14.93 0.21
C VAL A 131 -20.04 -15.00 1.28
N ALA A 132 -19.71 -13.86 1.88
CA ALA A 132 -18.86 -13.79 3.06
C ALA A 132 -19.64 -13.37 4.33
N ILE A 133 -19.13 -13.77 5.49
CA ILE A 133 -19.61 -13.36 6.81
C ILE A 133 -18.40 -13.13 7.70
N VAL A 134 -18.41 -12.04 8.46
CA VAL A 134 -17.35 -11.75 9.44
C VAL A 134 -17.85 -12.16 10.82
N ASP A 135 -17.11 -13.04 11.47
CA ASP A 135 -17.33 -13.40 12.86
C ASP A 135 -16.56 -12.42 13.75
N HIS A 136 -17.31 -11.53 14.40
CA HIS A 136 -16.82 -10.50 15.31
C HIS A 136 -16.39 -11.05 16.69
N GLU A 137 -16.60 -12.33 16.98
CA GLU A 137 -16.12 -12.98 18.20
C GLU A 137 -14.80 -13.72 17.98
N THR A 138 -14.60 -14.33 16.82
CA THR A 138 -13.39 -15.13 16.53
C THR A 138 -12.39 -14.46 15.61
N GLY A 139 -12.80 -13.44 14.85
CA GLY A 139 -11.98 -12.81 13.80
C GLY A 139 -11.99 -13.59 12.48
N THR A 140 -12.70 -14.72 12.43
CA THR A 140 -12.78 -15.57 11.25
C THR A 140 -13.64 -14.91 10.16
N VAL A 141 -13.19 -14.98 8.91
CA VAL A 141 -14.03 -14.69 7.75
C VAL A 141 -14.55 -16.01 7.20
N HIS A 142 -15.87 -16.19 7.23
CA HIS A 142 -16.56 -17.34 6.66
C HIS A 142 -16.92 -17.05 5.21
N PHE A 143 -16.81 -18.05 4.34
CA PHE A 143 -17.08 -17.90 2.91
C PHE A 143 -17.83 -19.11 2.36
N LEU A 144 -18.94 -18.84 1.70
CA LEU A 144 -19.80 -19.85 1.09
C LEU A 144 -19.91 -19.58 -0.40
N TYR A 145 -20.04 -20.65 -1.18
CA TYR A 145 -20.27 -20.55 -2.61
C TYR A 145 -21.05 -21.77 -3.11
N CYS A 146 -21.58 -21.65 -4.32
CA CYS A 146 -22.26 -22.73 -5.00
C CYS A 146 -21.40 -23.30 -6.12
N LEU A 147 -21.55 -24.60 -6.35
CA LEU A 147 -21.05 -25.28 -7.53
C LEU A 147 -22.26 -25.80 -8.31
N GLU A 148 -22.34 -25.43 -9.59
CA GLU A 148 -23.38 -25.86 -10.52
C GLU A 148 -24.80 -25.52 -10.04
N TYR A 149 -24.95 -24.49 -9.19
CA TYR A 149 -26.20 -24.17 -8.50
C TYR A 149 -26.89 -25.40 -7.84
N MET A 150 -26.17 -26.48 -7.52
CA MET A 150 -26.76 -27.69 -6.92
C MET A 150 -26.03 -28.18 -5.69
N ARG A 151 -24.84 -27.66 -5.44
CA ARG A 151 -24.00 -27.99 -4.28
C ARG A 151 -23.53 -26.73 -3.62
N CYS A 152 -23.45 -26.74 -2.30
CA CYS A 152 -22.96 -25.62 -1.51
C CYS A 152 -21.68 -26.02 -0.79
N PHE A 153 -20.69 -25.13 -0.85
CA PHE A 153 -19.40 -25.31 -0.21
C PHE A 153 -19.11 -24.18 0.76
N TYR A 154 -18.34 -24.51 1.78
CA TYR A 154 -17.92 -23.63 2.86
C TYR A 154 -16.40 -23.64 2.99
N MET A 155 -15.84 -22.45 3.20
CA MET A 155 -14.44 -22.18 3.47
C MET A 155 -14.35 -21.12 4.57
N ARG A 156 -13.18 -20.99 5.19
CA ARG A 156 -12.92 -19.93 6.16
C ARG A 156 -11.49 -19.42 6.07
N SER A 157 -11.30 -18.17 6.46
CA SER A 157 -10.01 -17.53 6.65
C SER A 157 -9.87 -17.15 8.12
N GLU A 158 -8.76 -17.57 8.73
CA GLU A 158 -8.39 -17.24 10.11
C GLU A 158 -7.29 -16.16 10.14
N ASP A 159 -6.94 -15.61 8.98
CA ASP A 159 -5.86 -14.65 8.74
C ASP A 159 -6.37 -13.43 7.96
N ASP A 160 -7.55 -12.95 8.32
CA ASP A 160 -8.10 -11.67 7.85
C ASP A 160 -8.30 -11.61 6.32
N GLY A 161 -8.67 -12.74 5.72
CA GLY A 161 -8.91 -12.89 4.28
C GLY A 161 -7.65 -13.07 3.44
N ALA A 162 -6.48 -13.36 4.05
CA ALA A 162 -5.24 -13.55 3.31
C ALA A 162 -5.11 -14.96 2.70
N SER A 163 -5.58 -16.00 3.40
CA SER A 163 -5.63 -17.37 2.92
C SER A 163 -6.92 -18.09 3.36
N TRP A 164 -7.23 -19.21 2.69
CA TRP A 164 -8.51 -19.90 2.86
C TRP A 164 -8.32 -21.40 3.11
N SER A 165 -9.15 -21.95 3.99
CA SER A 165 -9.22 -23.39 4.25
C SER A 165 -9.63 -24.18 3.01
N LYS A 166 -9.39 -25.50 3.02
CA LYS A 166 -9.95 -26.37 1.98
C LYS A 166 -11.49 -26.28 1.98
N PRO A 167 -12.15 -26.32 0.81
CA PRO A 167 -13.60 -26.33 0.74
C PRO A 167 -14.20 -27.57 1.40
N VAL A 168 -15.24 -27.36 2.19
CA VAL A 168 -16.08 -28.40 2.80
C VAL A 168 -17.46 -28.32 2.18
N GLU A 169 -17.96 -29.42 1.65
CA GLU A 169 -19.32 -29.46 1.11
C GLU A 169 -20.35 -29.49 2.24
N ILE A 170 -21.33 -28.59 2.17
CA ILE A 170 -22.43 -28.46 3.14
C ILE A 170 -23.81 -28.61 2.48
N THR A 171 -23.86 -29.21 1.28
CA THR A 171 -25.10 -29.44 0.50
C THR A 171 -26.18 -30.17 1.30
N SER A 172 -25.82 -31.04 2.25
CA SER A 172 -26.78 -31.73 3.12
C SER A 172 -27.68 -30.79 3.91
N THR A 173 -27.20 -29.58 4.26
CA THR A 173 -28.00 -28.52 4.89
C THR A 173 -29.22 -28.16 4.05
N PHE A 174 -29.08 -28.24 2.73
CA PHE A 174 -30.13 -27.89 1.78
C PHE A 174 -31.10 -29.04 1.52
N GLU A 175 -30.65 -30.28 1.67
CA GLU A 175 -31.48 -31.48 1.46
C GLU A 175 -32.71 -31.49 2.38
N ASP A 176 -32.59 -30.92 3.59
CA ASP A 176 -33.69 -30.75 4.54
C ASP A 176 -34.79 -29.78 4.06
N PHE A 177 -34.56 -29.01 2.98
CA PHE A 177 -35.62 -28.25 2.31
C PHE A 177 -36.46 -29.08 1.35
N ARG A 178 -35.94 -30.19 0.79
CA ARG A 178 -36.62 -30.94 -0.28
C ARG A 178 -38.02 -31.46 0.08
N PRO A 179 -38.30 -31.93 1.31
CA PRO A 179 -39.64 -32.40 1.64
C PRO A 179 -40.71 -31.30 1.55
N GLU A 180 -40.33 -30.05 1.76
CA GLU A 180 -41.20 -28.88 1.72
C GLU A 180 -41.17 -28.20 0.34
N TYR A 181 -40.00 -28.16 -0.29
CA TYR A 181 -39.75 -27.54 -1.58
C TYR A 181 -38.68 -28.33 -2.35
N ASP A 182 -39.10 -29.11 -3.36
CA ASP A 182 -38.22 -30.01 -4.13
C ASP A 182 -37.29 -29.25 -5.09
N TRP A 183 -36.38 -28.47 -4.52
CA TRP A 183 -35.45 -27.60 -5.22
C TRP A 183 -34.52 -28.41 -6.14
N LYS A 184 -34.21 -27.86 -7.31
CA LYS A 184 -33.21 -28.37 -8.26
C LYS A 184 -32.05 -27.40 -8.45
N VAL A 185 -32.25 -26.18 -7.99
CA VAL A 185 -31.29 -25.09 -8.01
C VAL A 185 -31.25 -24.46 -6.63
N LEU A 186 -30.05 -24.19 -6.12
CA LEU A 186 -29.76 -23.49 -4.87
C LEU A 186 -28.74 -22.38 -5.12
N ALA A 187 -28.78 -21.34 -4.29
CA ALA A 187 -27.79 -20.27 -4.29
C ALA A 187 -27.61 -19.64 -2.90
N THR A 188 -26.35 -19.36 -2.55
CA THR A 188 -25.97 -18.58 -1.37
C THR A 188 -25.86 -17.10 -1.73
N GLY A 189 -26.76 -16.25 -1.24
CA GLY A 189 -26.72 -14.81 -1.56
C GLY A 189 -27.22 -14.45 -2.98
N PRO A 190 -26.54 -13.52 -3.69
CA PRO A 190 -25.20 -12.98 -3.44
C PRO A 190 -25.16 -11.88 -2.38
N ALA A 191 -24.03 -11.16 -2.25
CA ALA A 191 -23.65 -10.22 -1.18
C ALA A 191 -23.12 -10.91 0.08
N HIS A 192 -23.45 -10.40 1.27
CA HIS A 192 -22.93 -10.87 2.54
C HIS A 192 -24.01 -11.48 3.44
N GLY A 193 -23.58 -12.33 4.37
CA GLY A 193 -24.38 -12.72 5.53
C GLY A 193 -24.00 -11.88 6.75
N ILE A 194 -24.64 -12.12 7.89
CA ILE A 194 -24.37 -11.39 9.13
C ILE A 194 -24.09 -12.33 10.29
N GLN A 195 -23.39 -11.81 11.30
CA GLN A 195 -23.38 -12.38 12.64
C GLN A 195 -24.36 -11.60 13.52
N LEU A 196 -25.18 -12.31 14.29
CA LEU A 196 -26.08 -11.67 15.25
C LEU A 196 -25.28 -11.13 16.44
N THR A 197 -25.42 -9.85 16.75
CA THR A 197 -24.67 -9.16 17.80
C THR A 197 -25.44 -9.06 19.12
N ARG A 198 -26.74 -9.33 19.09
CA ARG A 198 -27.65 -9.24 20.25
C ARG A 198 -28.76 -10.29 20.23
N GLY A 199 -29.44 -10.42 21.36
CA GLY A 199 -30.51 -11.39 21.57
C GLY A 199 -30.01 -12.79 21.99
N PRO A 200 -30.93 -13.76 22.15
CA PRO A 200 -30.60 -15.09 22.66
C PRO A 200 -29.64 -15.90 21.79
N HIS A 201 -29.54 -15.56 20.49
CA HIS A 201 -28.70 -16.23 19.50
C HIS A 201 -27.49 -15.37 19.09
N ARG A 202 -27.02 -14.47 19.97
CA ARG A 202 -25.78 -13.70 19.75
C ARG A 202 -24.63 -14.65 19.39
N GLY A 203 -23.88 -14.33 18.35
CA GLY A 203 -22.81 -15.16 17.79
C GLY A 203 -23.24 -16.00 16.57
N ARG A 204 -24.55 -16.23 16.38
CA ARG A 204 -25.08 -16.97 15.22
C ARG A 204 -24.70 -16.29 13.90
N LEU A 205 -24.20 -17.09 12.96
CA LEU A 205 -23.98 -16.68 11.57
C LEU A 205 -25.24 -16.98 10.75
N VAL A 206 -25.71 -16.04 9.94
CA VAL A 206 -26.95 -16.18 9.15
C VAL A 206 -26.69 -15.76 7.70
N VAL A 207 -27.07 -16.63 6.75
CA VAL A 207 -26.93 -16.40 5.32
C VAL A 207 -28.29 -16.50 4.63
N PRO A 208 -28.74 -15.47 3.89
CA PRO A 208 -29.89 -15.58 3.01
C PRO A 208 -29.57 -16.48 1.81
N VAL A 209 -30.51 -17.38 1.49
CA VAL A 209 -30.40 -18.32 0.37
C VAL A 209 -31.68 -18.30 -0.44
N TRP A 210 -31.60 -18.71 -1.70
CA TRP A 210 -32.79 -18.96 -2.51
C TRP A 210 -32.72 -20.33 -3.19
N LEU A 211 -33.90 -20.91 -3.37
CA LEU A 211 -34.10 -22.26 -3.91
C LEU A 211 -35.07 -22.18 -5.08
N SER A 212 -34.84 -22.96 -6.14
CA SER A 212 -35.68 -22.98 -7.34
C SER A 212 -36.04 -24.41 -7.75
N LEU A 213 -37.26 -24.61 -8.26
CA LEU A 213 -37.67 -25.90 -8.85
C LEU A 213 -37.01 -26.14 -10.22
N GLY A 214 -36.36 -25.14 -10.81
CA GLY A 214 -35.59 -25.28 -12.02
C GLY A 214 -36.42 -25.38 -13.30
N THR A 215 -37.74 -25.15 -13.27
CA THR A 215 -38.62 -25.41 -14.42
C THR A 215 -38.73 -24.24 -15.39
N GLY A 216 -38.19 -23.07 -15.05
CA GLY A 216 -38.21 -21.92 -15.96
C GLY A 216 -37.12 -20.90 -15.70
N GLY A 217 -36.91 -20.03 -16.69
CA GLY A 217 -36.14 -18.81 -16.51
C GLY A 217 -34.65 -19.03 -16.25
N HIS A 218 -34.00 -19.83 -17.10
CA HIS A 218 -32.61 -20.31 -16.92
C HIS A 218 -32.44 -21.07 -15.60
N ALA A 219 -33.40 -21.95 -15.30
CA ALA A 219 -33.49 -22.74 -14.06
C ALA A 219 -33.65 -21.95 -12.74
N HIS A 220 -33.85 -20.64 -12.76
CA HIS A 220 -34.00 -19.82 -11.55
C HIS A 220 -35.47 -19.63 -11.10
N ARG A 221 -36.44 -20.29 -11.75
CA ARG A 221 -37.87 -20.17 -11.42
C ARG A 221 -38.57 -21.53 -11.39
N PRO A 222 -39.72 -21.64 -10.69
CA PRO A 222 -40.14 -20.77 -9.58
C PRO A 222 -39.16 -20.85 -8.41
N SER A 223 -39.08 -19.81 -7.58
CA SER A 223 -38.12 -19.72 -6.48
C SER A 223 -38.72 -19.28 -5.15
N VAL A 224 -38.10 -19.70 -4.06
CA VAL A 224 -38.38 -19.28 -2.67
C VAL A 224 -37.12 -18.73 -2.01
N THR A 225 -37.28 -17.88 -1.00
CA THR A 225 -36.17 -17.37 -0.17
C THR A 225 -36.23 -18.00 1.23
N ALA A 226 -35.08 -18.38 1.77
CA ALA A 226 -34.90 -18.88 3.13
C ALA A 226 -33.58 -18.37 3.73
N THR A 227 -33.21 -18.85 4.92
CA THR A 227 -31.87 -18.69 5.48
C THR A 227 -31.25 -20.04 5.83
N ILE A 228 -29.93 -20.10 5.84
CA ILE A 228 -29.17 -21.10 6.58
C ILE A 228 -28.37 -20.40 7.69
N TYR A 229 -28.05 -21.12 8.75
CA TYR A 229 -27.34 -20.54 9.88
C TYR A 229 -26.38 -21.52 10.55
N SER A 230 -25.47 -20.97 11.35
CA SER A 230 -24.55 -21.71 12.20
C SER A 230 -24.49 -21.08 13.58
N ASP A 231 -24.64 -21.90 14.62
CA ASP A 231 -24.55 -21.49 16.04
C ASP A 231 -23.20 -21.85 16.67
N ASP A 232 -22.25 -22.39 15.89
CA ASP A 232 -21.00 -22.96 16.40
C ASP A 232 -19.77 -22.44 15.62
N HIS A 233 -19.86 -21.19 15.16
CA HIS A 233 -18.81 -20.49 14.41
C HIS A 233 -18.43 -21.21 13.10
N GLY A 234 -19.45 -21.66 12.36
CA GLY A 234 -19.31 -22.25 11.03
C GLY A 234 -18.81 -23.69 11.03
N LYS A 235 -18.90 -24.42 12.15
CA LYS A 235 -18.53 -25.85 12.19
C LYS A 235 -19.65 -26.72 11.63
N THR A 236 -20.89 -26.40 11.96
CA THR A 236 -22.09 -27.04 11.41
C THR A 236 -23.07 -25.99 10.90
N TRP A 237 -23.85 -26.38 9.89
CA TRP A 237 -24.85 -25.53 9.24
C TRP A 237 -26.21 -26.19 9.29
N GLN A 238 -27.24 -25.37 9.52
CA GLN A 238 -28.63 -25.78 9.67
C GLN A 238 -29.52 -24.93 8.76
N ARG A 239 -30.64 -25.52 8.31
CA ARG A 239 -31.66 -24.76 7.57
C ARG A 239 -32.57 -23.96 8.50
N GLY A 240 -32.97 -22.77 8.05
CA GLY A 240 -34.13 -22.05 8.58
C GLY A 240 -35.44 -22.46 7.90
N GLU A 241 -36.53 -21.76 8.24
CA GLU A 241 -37.82 -21.85 7.55
C GLU A 241 -37.80 -21.07 6.22
N ILE A 242 -38.73 -21.39 5.32
CA ILE A 242 -38.94 -20.59 4.11
C ILE A 242 -39.50 -19.22 4.53
N ALA A 243 -38.72 -18.16 4.27
CA ALA A 243 -39.01 -16.81 4.73
C ALA A 243 -39.96 -16.05 3.79
N VAL A 244 -39.80 -16.23 2.48
CA VAL A 244 -40.70 -15.66 1.46
C VAL A 244 -41.10 -16.78 0.49
N PRO A 245 -42.37 -17.24 0.53
CA PRO A 245 -42.86 -18.30 -0.35
C PRO A 245 -43.19 -17.76 -1.75
N ASP A 246 -43.18 -18.64 -2.75
CA ASP A 246 -43.69 -18.33 -4.09
C ASP A 246 -45.21 -18.34 -4.08
N THR A 247 -45.82 -17.18 -4.31
CA THR A 247 -47.27 -17.01 -4.30
C THR A 247 -47.69 -16.10 -5.47
N PRO A 248 -49.00 -16.04 -5.81
CA PRO A 248 -49.47 -15.09 -6.82
C PRO A 248 -49.13 -13.62 -6.52
N GLU A 249 -48.90 -13.28 -5.25
CA GLU A 249 -48.49 -11.94 -4.82
C GLU A 249 -46.97 -11.78 -4.77
N PHE A 250 -46.25 -12.71 -4.15
CA PHE A 250 -44.78 -12.75 -4.05
C PHE A 250 -44.22 -13.71 -5.08
N VAL A 251 -43.98 -13.22 -6.30
CA VAL A 251 -43.66 -14.05 -7.46
C VAL A 251 -42.15 -14.23 -7.55
N TYR A 252 -41.71 -15.49 -7.49
CA TYR A 252 -40.30 -15.91 -7.61
C TYR A 252 -39.33 -15.09 -6.74
N PRO A 253 -39.56 -14.98 -5.41
CA PRO A 253 -38.61 -14.36 -4.51
C PRO A 253 -37.24 -15.08 -4.57
N ASN A 254 -36.15 -14.31 -4.58
CA ASN A 254 -34.79 -14.87 -4.65
C ASN A 254 -33.75 -14.04 -3.87
N GLU A 255 -32.88 -13.31 -4.58
CA GLU A 255 -31.71 -12.60 -4.06
C GLU A 255 -32.11 -11.62 -2.95
N THR A 256 -31.54 -11.81 -1.77
CA THR A 256 -32.04 -11.23 -0.54
C THR A 256 -30.90 -10.65 0.28
N ALA A 257 -31.07 -9.39 0.71
CA ALA A 257 -30.19 -8.74 1.67
C ALA A 257 -30.70 -8.96 3.11
N ILE A 258 -29.82 -8.83 4.09
CA ILE A 258 -30.09 -9.17 5.49
C ILE A 258 -29.53 -8.11 6.44
N VAL A 259 -30.21 -7.83 7.55
CA VAL A 259 -29.68 -6.99 8.63
C VAL A 259 -30.30 -7.37 9.97
N GLN A 260 -29.56 -7.22 11.07
CA GLN A 260 -30.13 -7.30 12.42
C GLN A 260 -30.64 -5.91 12.85
N LEU A 261 -31.89 -5.85 13.30
CA LEU A 261 -32.55 -4.67 13.84
C LEU A 261 -32.14 -4.43 15.31
N ASP A 262 -32.34 -3.21 15.79
CA ASP A 262 -31.98 -2.83 17.17
C ASP A 262 -32.69 -3.69 18.24
N ASP A 263 -33.95 -4.05 17.99
CA ASP A 263 -34.73 -4.92 18.87
C ASP A 263 -34.32 -6.40 18.83
N GLY A 264 -33.27 -6.73 18.07
CA GLY A 264 -32.69 -8.06 17.94
C GLY A 264 -33.30 -8.92 16.84
N ARG A 265 -34.45 -8.53 16.27
CA ARG A 265 -35.02 -9.22 15.11
C ARG A 265 -34.10 -9.10 13.90
N VAL A 266 -34.18 -10.07 12.99
CA VAL A 266 -33.48 -10.07 11.71
C VAL A 266 -34.47 -9.70 10.62
N MET A 267 -34.12 -8.75 9.78
CA MET A 267 -34.90 -8.33 8.62
C MET A 267 -34.26 -8.85 7.33
N LEU A 268 -35.09 -9.47 6.48
CA LEU A 268 -34.73 -9.78 5.10
C LEU A 268 -35.37 -8.77 4.16
N ASN A 269 -34.64 -8.41 3.12
CA ASN A 269 -35.07 -7.54 2.04
C ASN A 269 -34.85 -8.24 0.69
N SER A 270 -35.93 -8.79 0.13
CA SER A 270 -35.90 -9.74 -0.98
C SER A 270 -36.32 -9.14 -2.31
N ARG A 271 -35.61 -9.55 -3.36
CA ARG A 271 -35.97 -9.32 -4.76
C ARG A 271 -37.17 -10.17 -5.14
N THR A 272 -38.12 -9.60 -5.88
CA THR A 272 -39.25 -10.35 -6.45
C THR A 272 -39.53 -9.96 -7.91
N GLU A 273 -40.21 -10.84 -8.66
CA GLU A 273 -40.71 -10.54 -10.00
C GLU A 273 -42.17 -10.05 -9.99
N SER A 274 -42.67 -9.65 -8.83
CA SER A 274 -44.04 -9.21 -8.64
C SER A 274 -44.34 -7.93 -9.43
N LYS A 275 -45.61 -7.79 -9.83
CA LYS A 275 -46.11 -6.61 -10.58
C LYS A 275 -45.92 -5.28 -9.84
N LYS A 276 -45.69 -5.32 -8.53
CA LYS A 276 -45.50 -4.15 -7.67
C LYS A 276 -44.17 -3.44 -7.91
N HIS A 277 -43.13 -4.14 -8.37
CA HIS A 277 -41.77 -3.58 -8.52
C HIS A 277 -41.30 -2.87 -7.24
N ARG A 278 -41.42 -3.58 -6.11
CA ARG A 278 -41.03 -3.15 -4.77
C ARG A 278 -40.29 -4.27 -4.07
N ARG A 279 -39.34 -3.91 -3.22
CA ARG A 279 -38.67 -4.87 -2.33
C ARG A 279 -39.69 -5.49 -1.37
N VAL A 280 -39.52 -6.78 -1.07
CA VAL A 280 -40.32 -7.48 -0.06
C VAL A 280 -39.52 -7.57 1.23
N ILE A 281 -40.17 -7.26 2.35
CA ILE A 281 -39.57 -7.31 3.68
C ILE A 281 -40.28 -8.35 4.54
N THR A 282 -39.51 -9.15 5.26
CA THR A 282 -39.99 -9.99 6.37
C THR A 282 -39.00 -9.94 7.53
N THR A 283 -39.47 -10.17 8.75
CA THR A 283 -38.66 -10.17 9.97
C THR A 283 -38.81 -11.46 10.75
N SER A 284 -37.76 -11.91 11.42
CA SER A 284 -37.72 -13.07 12.30
C SER A 284 -37.06 -12.72 13.64
N PRO A 285 -37.48 -13.31 14.77
CA PRO A 285 -36.81 -13.11 16.06
C PRO A 285 -35.37 -13.64 16.13
N ASP A 286 -34.99 -14.61 15.29
CA ASP A 286 -33.71 -15.32 15.38
C ASP A 286 -32.97 -15.46 14.03
N GLY A 287 -33.54 -14.88 12.96
CA GLY A 287 -33.02 -14.96 11.59
C GLY A 287 -33.16 -16.32 10.92
N ALA A 288 -33.91 -17.24 11.52
CA ALA A 288 -34.06 -18.62 11.04
C ALA A 288 -35.52 -19.08 11.00
N THR A 289 -36.31 -18.75 12.02
CA THR A 289 -37.68 -19.27 12.22
C THR A 289 -38.67 -18.16 12.50
N ASN A 290 -39.97 -18.47 12.45
CA ASN A 290 -41.07 -17.57 12.82
C ASN A 290 -41.05 -16.25 12.04
N TRP A 291 -40.85 -16.35 10.72
CA TRP A 291 -40.89 -15.20 9.82
C TRP A 291 -42.28 -14.55 9.83
N SER A 292 -42.30 -13.22 9.93
CA SER A 292 -43.53 -12.45 9.76
C SER A 292 -44.08 -12.59 8.34
N GLU A 293 -45.37 -12.31 8.16
CA GLU A 293 -45.97 -12.21 6.82
C GLU A 293 -45.16 -11.22 5.94
N PRO A 294 -44.68 -11.63 4.76
CA PRO A 294 -43.93 -10.76 3.85
C PRO A 294 -44.76 -9.56 3.39
N LYS A 295 -44.14 -8.39 3.25
CA LYS A 295 -44.83 -7.16 2.83
C LYS A 295 -43.97 -6.35 1.87
N PHE A 296 -44.61 -5.70 0.90
CA PHE A 296 -43.90 -4.75 0.03
C PHE A 296 -43.54 -3.46 0.77
N ASP A 297 -42.29 -3.03 0.65
CA ASP A 297 -41.87 -1.70 1.08
C ASP A 297 -42.16 -0.69 -0.04
N ASN A 298 -43.08 0.25 0.22
CA ASN A 298 -43.50 1.23 -0.77
C ASN A 298 -42.41 2.23 -1.18
N ALA A 299 -41.42 2.48 -0.32
CA ALA A 299 -40.32 3.43 -0.55
C ALA A 299 -39.16 2.81 -1.37
N LEU A 300 -39.08 1.48 -1.40
CA LEU A 300 -38.01 0.75 -2.08
C LEU A 300 -38.50 0.17 -3.40
N VAL A 301 -38.53 1.01 -4.44
CA VAL A 301 -38.79 0.55 -5.82
C VAL A 301 -37.65 -0.31 -6.33
N GLU A 302 -37.94 -1.32 -7.16
CA GLU A 302 -36.89 -2.15 -7.74
C GLU A 302 -37.15 -2.56 -9.20
N PRO A 303 -36.10 -2.67 -10.03
CA PRO A 303 -36.18 -3.09 -11.42
C PRO A 303 -36.15 -4.62 -11.59
N ILE A 304 -36.33 -5.40 -10.52
CA ILE A 304 -36.00 -6.83 -10.43
C ILE A 304 -34.47 -7.04 -10.46
N CYS A 305 -33.81 -6.64 -9.37
CA CYS A 305 -32.36 -6.67 -9.21
C CYS A 305 -31.96 -6.87 -7.74
N MET A 306 -30.77 -7.40 -7.50
CA MET A 306 -30.18 -7.50 -6.17
C MET A 306 -29.97 -6.11 -5.54
N SER A 307 -29.94 -6.04 -4.20
CA SER A 307 -29.74 -4.82 -3.40
C SER A 307 -28.78 -5.05 -2.23
N GLY A 308 -28.05 -4.03 -1.79
CA GLY A 308 -27.26 -4.06 -0.56
C GLY A 308 -28.05 -3.53 0.65
N LEU A 309 -27.76 -4.03 1.85
CA LEU A 309 -28.33 -3.54 3.10
C LEU A 309 -27.33 -3.74 4.23
N VAL A 310 -26.96 -2.67 4.95
CA VAL A 310 -25.99 -2.76 6.05
C VAL A 310 -26.37 -1.81 7.19
N ARG A 311 -25.98 -2.18 8.41
CA ARG A 311 -25.95 -1.25 9.56
C ARG A 311 -24.67 -0.43 9.50
N VAL A 312 -24.80 0.87 9.26
CA VAL A 312 -23.67 1.81 9.20
C VAL A 312 -23.23 2.22 10.59
N ARG A 313 -24.19 2.42 11.50
CA ARG A 313 -23.93 2.81 12.88
C ARG A 313 -24.91 2.11 13.82
N GLU A 314 -24.37 1.58 14.91
CA GLU A 314 -25.17 1.04 16.02
C GLU A 314 -25.96 2.15 16.72
N PRO A 315 -27.16 1.85 17.25
CA PRO A 315 -27.91 2.79 18.07
C PRO A 315 -27.14 3.12 19.35
N GLN A 316 -27.19 4.38 19.75
CA GLN A 316 -26.57 4.90 20.97
C GLN A 316 -27.64 5.48 21.89
N LYS A 317 -27.30 5.72 23.17
CA LYS A 317 -28.25 6.08 24.23
C LYS A 317 -29.27 7.18 23.86
N ASN A 318 -28.89 8.14 23.01
CA ASN A 318 -29.75 9.24 22.56
C ASN A 318 -29.77 9.42 21.02
N GLU A 319 -29.28 8.45 20.26
CA GLU A 319 -29.20 8.55 18.80
C GLU A 319 -29.61 7.22 18.14
N PRO A 320 -30.56 7.23 17.19
CA PRO A 320 -30.98 6.01 16.52
C PRO A 320 -29.82 5.41 15.71
N GLY A 321 -29.87 4.11 15.45
CA GLY A 321 -28.96 3.46 14.51
C GLY A 321 -29.20 3.94 13.08
N ILE A 322 -28.25 3.65 12.19
CA ILE A 322 -28.34 4.02 10.77
C ILE A 322 -28.29 2.76 9.93
N LEU A 323 -29.31 2.55 9.11
CA LEU A 323 -29.30 1.54 8.05
C LEU A 323 -29.08 2.22 6.71
N ALA A 324 -28.21 1.64 5.88
CA ALA A 324 -28.03 2.03 4.50
C ALA A 324 -28.51 0.91 3.57
N PHE A 325 -29.21 1.30 2.51
CA PHE A 325 -29.71 0.41 1.48
C PHE A 325 -29.25 0.90 0.10
N SER A 326 -28.87 -0.02 -0.79
CA SER A 326 -28.49 0.30 -2.15
C SER A 326 -29.22 -0.56 -3.17
N ASN A 327 -29.73 0.05 -4.23
CA ASN A 327 -30.25 -0.65 -5.39
C ASN A 327 -30.32 0.27 -6.61
N PRO A 328 -30.53 -0.26 -7.83
CA PRO A 328 -30.93 0.58 -8.95
C PRO A 328 -32.35 1.11 -8.71
N ASP A 329 -32.46 2.40 -8.46
CA ASP A 329 -33.70 3.10 -8.13
C ASP A 329 -34.36 3.60 -9.42
N ASN A 330 -34.86 2.65 -10.23
CA ASN A 330 -35.44 2.94 -11.54
C ASN A 330 -36.57 1.99 -11.92
N LEU A 331 -37.65 2.54 -12.49
CA LEU A 331 -38.79 1.78 -13.02
C LEU A 331 -38.99 1.93 -14.53
N THR A 332 -38.10 2.65 -15.21
CA THR A 332 -38.20 2.91 -16.65
C THR A 332 -37.47 1.87 -17.49
N ARG A 333 -37.81 1.77 -18.78
CA ARG A 333 -37.08 0.97 -19.77
C ARG A 333 -36.78 1.81 -21.01
N GLN A 334 -35.56 1.69 -21.52
CA GLN A 334 -35.15 2.38 -22.74
C GLN A 334 -35.93 1.94 -23.99
N ASP A 335 -36.48 0.72 -24.00
CA ASP A 335 -37.31 0.21 -25.10
C ASP A 335 -38.78 0.65 -25.05
N GLY A 336 -39.18 1.42 -24.03
CA GLY A 336 -40.53 1.94 -23.83
C GLY A 336 -41.59 0.88 -23.48
N LYS A 337 -41.22 -0.39 -23.24
CA LYS A 337 -42.18 -1.47 -22.97
C LYS A 337 -42.45 -1.67 -21.49
N GLU A 338 -43.49 -1.04 -20.95
CA GLU A 338 -43.80 -1.09 -19.50
C GLU A 338 -44.69 -2.29 -19.09
N THR A 339 -44.35 -3.51 -19.49
CA THR A 339 -45.11 -4.70 -19.04
C THR A 339 -44.95 -4.91 -17.53
N LEU A 340 -46.07 -4.96 -16.78
CA LEU A 340 -46.05 -5.21 -15.33
C LEU A 340 -45.43 -6.59 -15.02
N GLY A 341 -44.57 -6.65 -14.00
CA GLY A 341 -43.91 -7.90 -13.57
C GLY A 341 -42.76 -8.35 -14.49
N LYS A 342 -42.23 -7.43 -15.30
CA LYS A 342 -41.01 -7.65 -16.11
C LYS A 342 -39.90 -6.70 -15.68
N SER A 343 -38.64 -7.11 -15.87
CA SER A 343 -37.50 -6.31 -15.40
C SER A 343 -37.52 -4.89 -15.95
N ARG A 344 -36.97 -3.93 -15.21
CA ARG A 344 -36.74 -2.55 -15.67
C ARG A 344 -35.26 -2.37 -15.99
N ASP A 345 -34.89 -1.20 -16.52
CA ASP A 345 -33.47 -0.93 -16.76
C ASP A 345 -32.73 -0.84 -15.43
N ARG A 346 -31.60 -1.53 -15.35
CA ARG A 346 -30.68 -1.46 -14.21
C ARG A 346 -29.80 -0.23 -14.42
N LYS A 347 -30.29 0.88 -13.88
CA LYS A 347 -29.68 2.21 -13.90
C LYS A 347 -30.00 2.91 -12.59
N ASN A 348 -29.27 3.98 -12.29
CA ASN A 348 -29.51 4.79 -11.11
C ASN A 348 -29.30 4.02 -9.80
N VAL A 349 -28.18 3.32 -9.63
CA VAL A 349 -27.82 2.80 -8.29
C VAL A 349 -27.77 3.98 -7.33
N SER A 350 -28.59 3.92 -6.29
CA SER A 350 -28.79 4.97 -5.30
C SER A 350 -28.62 4.43 -3.89
N ILE A 351 -28.23 5.31 -2.97
CA ILE A 351 -28.06 5.01 -1.55
C ILE A 351 -29.21 5.65 -0.78
N LYS A 352 -29.90 4.84 0.02
CA LYS A 352 -31.00 5.27 0.89
C LYS A 352 -30.61 5.07 2.34
N LEU A 353 -30.96 6.01 3.22
CA LEU A 353 -30.71 5.90 4.66
C LEU A 353 -32.02 5.85 5.45
N SER A 354 -32.03 4.99 6.46
CA SER A 354 -33.10 4.84 7.44
C SER A 354 -32.56 5.11 8.84
N TYR A 355 -33.34 5.83 9.65
CA TYR A 355 -33.04 6.14 11.07
C TYR A 355 -34.07 5.52 12.03
N ASP A 356 -34.93 4.65 11.52
CA ASP A 356 -36.04 4.05 12.27
C ASP A 356 -36.17 2.55 11.98
N GLU A 357 -35.03 1.89 11.78
CA GLU A 357 -34.92 0.43 11.62
C GLU A 357 -35.66 -0.09 10.37
N GLY A 358 -35.59 0.68 9.27
CA GLY A 358 -36.08 0.31 7.95
C GLY A 358 -37.56 0.62 7.72
N LYS A 359 -38.22 1.34 8.64
CA LYS A 359 -39.64 1.71 8.50
C LYS A 359 -39.83 2.85 7.51
N THR A 360 -38.90 3.80 7.47
CA THR A 360 -38.90 4.89 6.50
C THR A 360 -37.50 5.14 5.93
N TRP A 361 -37.46 5.63 4.68
CA TRP A 361 -36.22 5.93 3.95
C TRP A 361 -36.20 7.42 3.54
N PRO A 362 -36.06 8.36 4.49
CA PRO A 362 -36.20 9.79 4.23
C PRO A 362 -35.07 10.39 3.36
N VAL A 363 -33.98 9.66 3.16
CA VAL A 363 -32.82 10.11 2.38
C VAL A 363 -32.63 9.16 1.20
N ASN A 364 -32.39 9.72 0.01
CA ASN A 364 -32.11 8.98 -1.21
C ASN A 364 -31.16 9.81 -2.11
N ARG A 365 -29.95 9.31 -2.38
CA ARG A 365 -28.98 9.97 -3.24
C ARG A 365 -28.45 9.02 -4.31
N THR A 366 -28.51 9.46 -5.56
CA THR A 366 -27.93 8.73 -6.69
C THR A 366 -26.41 8.62 -6.55
N LEU A 367 -25.89 7.39 -6.61
CA LEU A 367 -24.46 7.11 -6.70
C LEU A 367 -24.01 6.99 -8.15
N GLU A 368 -24.81 6.35 -9.01
CA GLU A 368 -24.47 6.14 -10.42
C GLU A 368 -25.70 6.28 -11.32
N LYS A 369 -25.78 7.38 -12.08
CA LYS A 369 -26.89 7.68 -12.98
C LYS A 369 -27.00 6.69 -14.14
N GLY A 370 -25.85 6.21 -14.63
CA GLY A 370 -25.76 5.34 -15.80
C GLY A 370 -26.23 3.90 -15.54
N PHE A 371 -25.95 3.01 -16.51
CA PHE A 371 -26.13 1.57 -16.33
C PHE A 371 -25.38 1.11 -15.08
N SER A 372 -26.13 0.58 -14.13
CA SER A 372 -25.63 0.15 -12.83
C SER A 372 -26.59 -0.86 -12.22
N GLY A 373 -26.03 -1.93 -11.68
CA GLY A 373 -26.77 -3.16 -11.39
C GLY A 373 -26.64 -3.61 -9.94
N TYR A 374 -26.12 -4.82 -9.76
CA TYR A 374 -25.97 -5.42 -8.44
C TYR A 374 -25.05 -4.53 -7.61
N SER A 375 -25.35 -4.41 -6.32
CA SER A 375 -24.59 -3.59 -5.39
C SER A 375 -24.65 -4.23 -4.02
N ASP A 376 -23.54 -4.19 -3.31
CA ASP A 376 -23.47 -4.58 -1.90
C ASP A 376 -22.81 -3.48 -1.07
N LEU A 377 -23.14 -3.44 0.22
CA LEU A 377 -22.71 -2.40 1.15
C LEU A 377 -21.92 -2.98 2.33
N ALA A 378 -20.89 -2.26 2.74
CA ALA A 378 -20.22 -2.47 4.03
C ALA A 378 -19.98 -1.12 4.72
N ALA A 379 -19.73 -1.14 6.02
CA ALA A 379 -19.39 0.04 6.79
C ALA A 379 -18.06 -0.16 7.52
N LEU A 380 -17.21 0.87 7.47
CA LEU A 380 -15.99 0.94 8.28
C LEU A 380 -16.33 1.35 9.72
N PRO A 381 -15.45 1.07 10.70
CA PRO A 381 -15.67 1.46 12.10
C PRO A 381 -15.87 2.96 12.32
N ASP A 382 -15.35 3.80 11.42
CA ASP A 382 -15.50 5.26 11.47
C ASP A 382 -16.85 5.77 10.92
N GLY A 383 -17.72 4.88 10.45
CA GLY A 383 -19.01 5.22 9.85
C GLY A 383 -18.95 5.51 8.35
N THR A 384 -17.78 5.38 7.71
CA THR A 384 -17.67 5.44 6.25
C THR A 384 -18.45 4.28 5.63
N ILE A 385 -19.22 4.58 4.59
CA ILE A 385 -19.98 3.62 3.80
C ILE A 385 -19.18 3.25 2.55
N LEU A 386 -19.10 1.96 2.29
CA LEU A 386 -18.53 1.38 1.08
C LEU A 386 -19.64 0.74 0.26
N CYS A 387 -19.67 1.00 -1.05
CA CYS A 387 -20.60 0.37 -1.98
C CYS A 387 -19.80 -0.29 -3.11
N PHE A 388 -19.85 -1.62 -3.21
CA PHE A 388 -19.25 -2.35 -4.32
C PHE A 388 -20.33 -2.76 -5.31
N TYR A 389 -20.27 -2.26 -6.53
CA TYR A 389 -21.39 -2.33 -7.47
C TYR A 389 -20.98 -2.49 -8.93
N GLU A 390 -21.91 -3.03 -9.72
CA GLU A 390 -21.84 -3.14 -11.17
C GLU A 390 -22.04 -1.76 -11.81
N ARG A 391 -21.09 -1.33 -12.64
CA ARG A 391 -21.10 -0.03 -13.32
C ARG A 391 -20.82 -0.15 -14.81
N GLY A 392 -21.55 0.62 -15.60
CA GLY A 392 -21.40 0.68 -17.05
C GLY A 392 -21.91 -0.56 -17.78
N SER A 393 -21.91 -0.50 -19.11
CA SER A 393 -22.34 -1.57 -19.99
C SER A 393 -21.36 -1.70 -21.15
N THR A 394 -20.89 -2.91 -21.46
CA THR A 394 -19.89 -3.13 -22.52
C THR A 394 -20.43 -2.87 -23.93
N ASP A 395 -21.75 -2.95 -24.12
CA ASP A 395 -22.41 -2.68 -25.40
C ASP A 395 -23.30 -1.42 -25.38
N GLY A 396 -23.35 -0.73 -24.24
CA GLY A 396 -24.17 0.47 -24.03
C GLY A 396 -25.68 0.22 -24.10
N LYS A 397 -26.12 -1.04 -24.13
CA LYS A 397 -27.53 -1.44 -24.38
C LYS A 397 -28.04 -2.46 -23.37
N SER A 398 -27.17 -3.22 -22.72
CA SER A 398 -27.53 -4.35 -21.87
C SER A 398 -27.35 -4.04 -20.38
N ASN A 399 -28.35 -4.45 -19.58
CA ASN A 399 -28.33 -4.45 -18.12
C ASN A 399 -27.49 -5.59 -17.51
N TYR A 400 -26.99 -6.51 -18.33
CA TYR A 400 -26.36 -7.76 -17.89
C TYR A 400 -24.91 -7.89 -18.35
N ARG A 401 -24.48 -7.06 -19.30
CA ARG A 401 -23.10 -7.02 -19.78
C ARG A 401 -22.36 -5.87 -19.11
N THR A 402 -22.12 -6.02 -17.81
CA THR A 402 -21.47 -5.01 -16.98
C THR A 402 -20.07 -4.66 -17.50
N GLY A 403 -19.73 -3.38 -17.55
CA GLY A 403 -18.39 -2.93 -17.95
C GLY A 403 -17.37 -3.03 -16.82
N LEU A 404 -17.76 -2.64 -15.60
CA LEU A 404 -16.89 -2.44 -14.46
C LEU A 404 -17.53 -2.99 -13.18
N LEU A 405 -16.71 -3.48 -12.26
CA LEU A 405 -17.06 -3.55 -10.83
C LEU A 405 -16.28 -2.48 -10.08
N THR A 406 -17.02 -1.57 -9.44
CA THR A 406 -16.49 -0.35 -8.84
C THR A 406 -16.77 -0.37 -7.34
N VAL A 407 -15.76 -0.03 -6.52
CA VAL A 407 -15.99 0.32 -5.10
C VAL A 407 -16.12 1.83 -4.98
N ALA A 408 -17.17 2.29 -4.33
CA ALA A 408 -17.38 3.69 -3.97
C ALA A 408 -17.28 3.87 -2.46
N ARG A 409 -16.66 4.98 -2.02
CA ARG A 409 -16.48 5.35 -0.62
C ARG A 409 -17.06 6.74 -0.35
N PHE A 410 -17.91 6.84 0.66
CA PHE A 410 -18.59 8.08 1.07
C PHE A 410 -19.12 7.99 2.51
N ASP A 411 -19.59 9.09 3.07
CA ASP A 411 -20.15 9.15 4.43
C ASP A 411 -21.66 9.47 4.43
N GLU A 412 -22.26 9.49 5.62
CA GLU A 412 -23.67 9.87 5.81
C GLU A 412 -23.97 11.28 5.29
N ALA A 413 -23.05 12.23 5.48
CA ALA A 413 -23.23 13.62 5.10
C ALA A 413 -23.39 13.77 3.59
N TRP A 414 -22.57 13.03 2.83
CA TRP A 414 -22.73 12.89 1.40
C TRP A 414 -24.11 12.36 1.06
N VAL A 415 -24.55 11.22 1.60
CA VAL A 415 -25.85 10.65 1.22
C VAL A 415 -27.02 11.60 1.50
N ARG A 416 -26.94 12.42 2.55
CA ARG A 416 -27.98 13.41 2.90
C ARG A 416 -28.08 14.61 1.95
N GLY A 417 -27.10 14.83 1.08
CA GLY A 417 -27.03 16.05 0.27
C GLY A 417 -26.86 17.32 1.13
N ALA A 418 -26.44 17.16 2.39
CA ALA A 418 -26.11 18.29 3.24
C ALA A 418 -24.78 18.87 2.77
N THR A 419 -24.72 20.19 2.55
CA THR A 419 -23.45 20.89 2.72
C THR A 419 -23.06 20.67 4.19
N PRO A 420 -21.87 20.13 4.50
CA PRO A 420 -21.58 19.66 5.85
C PRO A 420 -21.89 20.75 6.88
N LYS A 421 -22.90 20.52 7.73
CA LYS A 421 -23.01 21.28 8.98
C LYS A 421 -21.91 20.75 9.87
N GLU A 422 -21.00 21.65 10.23
CA GLU A 422 -19.86 21.48 11.12
C GLU A 422 -20.09 20.44 12.24
N ASN A 423 -19.76 19.18 11.97
CA ASN A 423 -19.30 18.27 13.00
C ASN A 423 -17.81 18.54 13.17
N ARG A 424 -17.42 18.89 14.40
CA ARG A 424 -16.08 19.34 14.83
C ARG A 424 -14.95 18.29 14.71
N THR A 425 -15.05 17.33 13.79
CA THR A 425 -14.05 16.26 13.66
C THR A 425 -13.72 15.85 12.23
N SER A 426 -14.17 16.56 11.18
CA SER A 426 -13.75 16.26 9.79
C SER A 426 -13.48 17.49 8.91
N GLN A 427 -12.99 18.59 9.49
CA GLN A 427 -12.24 19.58 8.72
C GLN A 427 -10.79 19.11 8.60
N LEU A 428 -10.49 18.42 7.51
CA LEU A 428 -9.25 18.76 6.82
C LEU A 428 -9.69 19.75 5.75
N ASP A 429 -9.35 21.02 5.96
CA ASP A 429 -9.71 22.08 5.03
C ASP A 429 -9.29 21.68 3.60
N LYS A 430 -10.15 21.96 2.61
CA LYS A 430 -9.77 21.83 1.19
C LYS A 430 -8.52 22.65 0.86
N SER A 431 -8.25 23.69 1.66
CA SER A 431 -7.03 24.48 1.62
C SER A 431 -6.48 24.58 3.04
N ILE A 432 -5.33 23.98 3.29
CA ILE A 432 -4.66 24.03 4.59
C ILE A 432 -3.62 25.15 4.55
N GLU A 433 -3.79 26.12 5.44
CA GLU A 433 -2.85 27.23 5.63
C GLU A 433 -1.88 26.92 6.76
N ALA A 434 -0.58 26.93 6.46
CA ALA A 434 0.49 26.69 7.42
C ALA A 434 1.57 27.78 7.32
N ASP A 435 2.42 27.88 8.34
CA ASP A 435 3.66 28.65 8.19
C ASP A 435 4.70 27.80 7.46
N ILE A 436 4.77 26.51 7.79
CA ILE A 436 5.71 25.54 7.21
C ILE A 436 4.97 24.27 6.79
N CYS A 437 5.22 23.83 5.56
CA CYS A 437 4.79 22.53 5.04
C CYS A 437 6.00 21.60 4.90
N VAL A 438 5.95 20.44 5.54
CA VAL A 438 6.97 19.39 5.44
C VAL A 438 6.39 18.24 4.61
N TYR A 439 7.01 17.94 3.48
CA TYR A 439 6.60 16.84 2.60
C TYR A 439 7.53 15.64 2.77
N GLY A 440 6.96 14.49 3.16
CA GLY A 440 7.65 13.27 3.59
C GLY A 440 7.58 13.08 5.11
N GLY A 441 6.88 12.05 5.59
CA GLY A 441 6.84 11.64 7.00
C GLY A 441 8.02 10.75 7.41
N THR A 442 9.18 10.94 6.78
CA THR A 442 10.42 10.23 7.12
C THR A 442 10.94 10.67 8.50
N SER A 443 12.01 10.05 9.00
CA SER A 443 12.62 10.48 10.26
C SER A 443 13.06 11.95 10.25
N GLY A 444 13.62 12.42 9.12
CA GLY A 444 13.93 13.83 8.88
C GLY A 444 12.68 14.71 8.87
N GLY A 445 11.61 14.27 8.21
CA GLY A 445 10.34 14.99 8.16
C GLY A 445 9.70 15.21 9.53
N VAL A 446 9.69 14.16 10.35
CA VAL A 446 9.16 14.23 11.72
C VAL A 446 9.95 15.23 12.56
N VAL A 447 11.29 15.14 12.59
CA VAL A 447 12.09 16.06 13.43
C VAL A 447 12.03 17.50 12.91
N ALA A 448 11.97 17.72 11.60
CA ALA A 448 11.74 19.05 11.04
C ALA A 448 10.41 19.65 11.50
N ALA A 449 9.34 18.86 11.41
CA ALA A 449 8.01 19.32 11.81
C ALA A 449 7.93 19.65 13.30
N VAL A 450 8.52 18.79 14.14
CA VAL A 450 8.62 18.99 15.60
C VAL A 450 9.43 20.23 15.94
N GLN A 451 10.59 20.45 15.29
CA GLN A 451 11.41 21.65 15.52
C GLN A 451 10.63 22.92 15.18
N ALA A 452 10.02 22.98 13.99
CA ALA A 452 9.26 24.14 13.55
C ALA A 452 8.07 24.44 14.49
N ALA A 453 7.34 23.42 14.93
CA ALA A 453 6.24 23.57 15.87
C ALA A 453 6.72 24.05 17.26
N ARG A 454 7.84 23.53 17.77
CA ARG A 454 8.46 23.99 19.02
C ARG A 454 8.97 25.44 18.94
N MET A 455 9.32 25.92 17.74
CA MET A 455 9.61 27.33 17.47
C MET A 455 8.34 28.19 17.23
N GLY A 456 7.15 27.64 17.50
CA GLY A 456 5.89 28.36 17.47
C GLY A 456 5.28 28.55 16.08
N LYS A 457 5.72 27.80 15.07
CA LYS A 457 5.11 27.84 13.73
C LYS A 457 3.92 26.89 13.62
N ARG A 458 2.95 27.23 12.79
CA ARG A 458 1.90 26.28 12.39
C ARG A 458 2.45 25.35 11.31
N VAL A 459 2.47 24.05 11.59
CA VAL A 459 3.13 23.06 10.74
C VAL A 459 2.13 22.03 10.24
N VAL A 460 2.21 21.74 8.94
CA VAL A 460 1.61 20.55 8.34
C VAL A 460 2.71 19.60 7.87
N LEU A 461 2.66 18.35 8.34
CA LEU A 461 3.51 17.24 7.91
C LEU A 461 2.70 16.32 7.01
N ILE A 462 3.17 16.08 5.79
CA ILE A 462 2.48 15.30 4.77
C ILE A 462 3.26 14.00 4.55
N GLU A 463 2.65 12.87 4.87
CA GLU A 463 3.18 11.52 4.67
C GLU A 463 2.47 10.84 3.49
N PRO A 464 3.18 10.57 2.38
CA PRO A 464 2.60 9.92 1.20
C PRO A 464 1.98 8.54 1.47
N GLY A 465 2.54 7.78 2.41
CA GLY A 465 2.06 6.49 2.91
C GLY A 465 1.36 6.60 4.27
N LEU A 466 1.40 5.55 5.09
CA LEU A 466 0.66 5.48 6.36
C LEU A 466 1.52 5.67 7.62
N HIS A 467 2.83 5.51 7.49
CA HIS A 467 3.73 5.30 8.62
C HIS A 467 4.75 6.40 8.75
N LEU A 468 4.90 6.93 9.96
CA LEU A 468 5.94 7.93 10.24
C LEU A 468 7.27 7.26 10.55
N GLY A 469 8.38 7.94 10.23
CA GLY A 469 9.74 7.51 10.57
C GLY A 469 10.53 6.87 9.43
N GLY A 470 9.92 6.68 8.25
CA GLY A 470 10.58 6.19 7.05
C GLY A 470 11.31 4.86 7.25
N MET A 471 12.59 4.79 6.87
CA MET A 471 13.38 3.57 6.95
C MET A 471 13.57 3.05 8.38
N THR A 472 13.62 3.93 9.38
CA THR A 472 13.85 3.55 10.79
C THR A 472 12.65 2.78 11.37
N SER A 473 11.41 3.24 11.10
CA SER A 473 10.18 2.51 11.45
C SER A 473 9.83 1.42 10.43
N GLY A 474 10.37 1.50 9.23
CA GLY A 474 10.13 0.56 8.13
C GLY A 474 11.16 -0.56 8.00
N GLY A 475 11.88 -0.89 9.09
CA GLY A 475 12.69 -2.10 9.19
C GLY A 475 14.20 -1.89 9.39
N LEU A 476 14.75 -0.68 9.22
CA LEU A 476 16.14 -0.37 9.58
C LEU A 476 16.30 -0.34 11.10
N SER A 477 16.53 -1.52 11.67
CA SER A 477 16.56 -1.72 13.12
C SER A 477 17.96 -1.56 13.73
N ALA A 478 19.01 -1.69 12.91
CA ALA A 478 20.38 -1.34 13.27
C ALA A 478 20.85 -0.11 12.47
N VAL A 479 20.70 1.08 13.06
CA VAL A 479 20.98 2.37 12.41
C VAL A 479 22.47 2.70 12.42
N ASP A 480 23.00 3.13 11.27
CA ASP A 480 24.40 3.54 11.11
C ASP A 480 24.63 4.97 11.65
N ILE A 481 25.12 5.10 12.89
CA ILE A 481 25.30 6.41 13.54
C ILE A 481 26.68 7.05 13.33
N GLY A 482 27.70 6.24 13.04
CA GLY A 482 29.09 6.71 13.02
C GLY A 482 29.58 7.05 14.44
N ASP A 483 30.13 8.25 14.63
CA ASP A 483 30.52 8.73 15.96
C ASP A 483 29.33 9.43 16.64
N PRO A 484 28.77 8.89 17.74
CA PRO A 484 27.54 9.42 18.31
C PRO A 484 27.67 10.83 18.87
N ARG A 485 28.89 11.27 19.20
CA ARG A 485 29.14 12.65 19.67
C ARG A 485 28.90 13.68 18.57
N SER A 486 28.85 13.27 17.30
CA SER A 486 28.53 14.17 16.18
C SER A 486 27.02 14.40 15.99
N VAL A 487 26.17 13.65 16.70
CA VAL A 487 24.71 13.73 16.60
C VAL A 487 24.17 14.52 17.79
N GLY A 488 23.45 15.60 17.52
CA GLY A 488 22.85 16.49 18.52
C GLY A 488 21.34 16.65 18.35
N GLY A 489 20.78 17.63 19.05
CA GLY A 489 19.39 18.09 18.87
C GLY A 489 18.32 17.00 18.98
N LEU A 490 17.31 17.09 18.12
CA LEU A 490 16.15 16.18 18.11
C LEU A 490 16.51 14.76 17.68
N ALA A 491 17.55 14.59 16.85
CA ALA A 491 18.06 13.26 16.52
C ALA A 491 18.53 12.55 17.80
N ARG A 492 19.29 13.25 18.65
CA ARG A 492 19.72 12.76 19.96
C ARG A 492 18.54 12.49 20.89
N GLU A 493 17.55 13.37 20.91
CA GLU A 493 16.31 13.20 21.70
C GLU A 493 15.57 11.91 21.30
N TYR A 494 15.32 11.72 20.00
CA TYR A 494 14.64 10.54 19.45
C TYR A 494 15.32 9.24 19.90
N PHE A 495 16.63 9.12 19.64
CA PHE A 495 17.40 7.94 20.01
C PHE A 495 17.42 7.70 21.53
N THR A 496 17.40 8.78 22.33
CA THR A 496 17.32 8.68 23.79
C THR A 496 15.96 8.14 24.25
N ARG A 497 14.84 8.64 23.70
CA ARG A 497 13.49 8.14 23.98
C ARG A 497 13.32 6.67 23.58
N LEU A 498 13.84 6.33 22.41
CA LEU A 498 13.77 4.98 21.85
C LEU A 498 14.46 3.96 22.76
N VAL A 499 15.68 4.26 23.21
CA VAL A 499 16.44 3.35 24.08
C VAL A 499 15.87 3.32 25.51
N ALA A 500 15.29 4.44 25.98
CA ALA A 500 14.58 4.49 27.26
C ALA A 500 13.34 3.56 27.29
N SER A 501 12.69 3.30 26.15
CA SER A 501 11.59 2.32 26.04
C SER A 501 12.00 0.90 26.43
N TYR A 502 13.30 0.60 26.43
CA TYR A 502 13.87 -0.68 26.85
C TYR A 502 14.59 -0.60 28.21
N GLY A 503 14.37 0.49 28.98
CA GLY A 503 15.03 0.69 30.28
C GLY A 503 16.53 0.92 30.19
N LYS A 504 17.04 1.32 29.02
CA LYS A 504 18.47 1.59 28.78
C LYS A 504 18.73 3.10 28.71
N GLN A 505 19.99 3.49 28.93
CA GLN A 505 20.45 4.88 28.81
C GLN A 505 21.66 4.94 27.88
N LEU A 506 21.78 6.04 27.14
CA LEU A 506 22.88 6.28 26.20
C LEU A 506 23.89 7.27 26.79
N ASN A 507 25.17 6.91 26.73
CA ASN A 507 26.25 7.86 27.03
C ASN A 507 26.72 8.53 25.74
N TRP A 508 26.13 9.69 25.42
CA TRP A 508 26.48 10.49 24.25
C TRP A 508 27.87 11.15 24.32
N GLY A 509 28.56 11.10 25.47
CA GLY A 509 29.88 11.73 25.67
C GLY A 509 31.06 10.88 25.18
N GLU A 510 30.83 9.61 24.87
CA GLU A 510 31.88 8.65 24.46
C GLU A 510 31.48 7.96 23.16
N ALA A 511 32.47 7.40 22.46
CA ALA A 511 32.18 6.48 21.36
C ALA A 511 31.51 5.22 21.92
N PHE A 512 30.42 4.76 21.32
CA PHE A 512 29.73 3.55 21.80
C PHE A 512 30.64 2.32 21.71
N GLN A 513 30.74 1.56 22.79
CA GLN A 513 31.50 0.30 22.86
C GLN A 513 30.54 -0.88 23.05
N GLY A 514 30.68 -1.95 22.25
CA GLY A 514 29.86 -3.17 22.39
C GLY A 514 30.19 -4.28 21.38
N HIS A 515 29.74 -5.51 21.66
CA HIS A 515 29.84 -6.68 20.77
C HIS A 515 28.63 -6.71 19.82
N GLY A 516 28.90 -6.74 18.52
CA GLY A 516 27.94 -6.44 17.45
C GLY A 516 28.59 -5.42 16.52
N GLY A 517 28.20 -5.33 15.24
CA GLY A 517 28.95 -4.55 14.24
C GLY A 517 29.23 -3.07 14.63
N PRO A 518 30.19 -2.40 13.95
CA PRO A 518 30.64 -1.04 14.25
C PRO A 518 29.58 0.07 14.10
N ALA A 519 28.34 -0.26 13.76
CA ALA A 519 27.26 0.69 13.56
C ALA A 519 26.65 1.22 14.87
N THR A 520 26.65 0.43 15.96
CA THR A 520 25.98 0.83 17.22
C THR A 520 26.48 0.14 18.49
N GLY A 521 27.30 -0.91 18.40
CA GLY A 521 27.64 -1.73 19.56
C GLY A 521 26.42 -2.40 20.24
N GLY A 522 25.27 -2.53 19.56
CA GLY A 522 24.04 -3.08 20.14
C GLY A 522 23.25 -2.12 21.04
N ALA A 523 23.64 -0.84 21.09
CA ALA A 523 22.97 0.16 21.93
C ALA A 523 21.52 0.46 21.47
N TYR A 524 21.22 0.20 20.20
CA TYR A 524 19.96 0.54 19.52
C TYR A 524 19.33 -0.68 18.86
N SER A 525 19.17 -1.79 19.58
CA SER A 525 18.32 -2.87 19.06
C SER A 525 16.87 -2.38 19.05
N ILE A 526 16.42 -1.90 17.88
CA ILE A 526 15.16 -1.20 17.69
C ILE A 526 14.13 -2.16 17.10
N GLU A 527 12.98 -2.29 17.74
CA GLU A 527 11.81 -2.86 17.07
C GLU A 527 11.13 -1.77 16.22
N PRO A 528 10.85 -2.05 14.93
CA PRO A 528 10.28 -1.06 14.00
C PRO A 528 9.02 -0.34 14.53
N HIS A 529 8.06 -1.06 15.10
CA HIS A 529 6.86 -0.45 15.68
C HIS A 529 7.15 0.48 16.88
N VAL A 530 8.22 0.23 17.63
CA VAL A 530 8.66 1.10 18.73
C VAL A 530 9.27 2.39 18.18
N ALA A 531 10.06 2.29 17.11
CA ALA A 531 10.58 3.45 16.39
C ALA A 531 9.43 4.34 15.86
N GLU A 532 8.42 3.75 15.24
CA GLU A 532 7.22 4.46 14.78
C GLU A 532 6.51 5.18 15.93
N ARG A 533 6.24 4.46 17.03
CA ARG A 533 5.57 5.01 18.21
C ARG A 533 6.26 6.26 18.75
N VAL A 534 7.58 6.26 18.85
CA VAL A 534 8.33 7.42 19.35
C VAL A 534 8.16 8.63 18.42
N PHE A 535 8.10 8.43 17.11
CA PHE A 535 7.84 9.52 16.16
C PHE A 535 6.40 10.06 16.30
N GLU A 536 5.41 9.17 16.43
CA GLU A 536 4.00 9.54 16.67
C GLU A 536 3.86 10.37 17.97
N GLU A 537 4.51 9.94 19.05
CA GLU A 537 4.55 10.67 20.32
C GLU A 537 5.17 12.06 20.14
N MET A 538 6.30 12.17 19.44
CA MET A 538 6.98 13.46 19.22
C MET A 538 6.12 14.46 18.42
N VAL A 539 5.46 14.02 17.34
CA VAL A 539 4.57 14.91 16.56
C VAL A 539 3.32 15.31 17.34
N GLN A 540 2.77 14.39 18.13
CA GLN A 540 1.59 14.64 18.96
C GLN A 540 1.92 15.65 20.07
N GLU A 541 3.03 15.46 20.78
CA GLU A 541 3.50 16.38 21.82
C GLU A 541 3.76 17.80 21.29
N ALA A 542 4.28 17.90 20.06
CA ALA A 542 4.56 19.17 19.42
C ALA A 542 3.31 19.84 18.80
N GLY A 543 2.17 19.14 18.73
CA GLY A 543 0.94 19.66 18.12
C GLY A 543 1.01 19.83 16.61
N VAL A 544 1.79 18.98 15.92
CA VAL A 544 1.92 19.00 14.46
C VAL A 544 0.65 18.46 13.80
N THR A 545 0.18 19.11 12.73
CA THR A 545 -0.91 18.56 11.91
C THR A 545 -0.34 17.55 10.93
N VAL A 546 -0.71 16.27 11.04
CA VAL A 546 -0.18 15.20 10.19
C VAL A 546 -1.23 14.73 9.18
N LEU A 547 -0.87 14.71 7.89
CA LEU A 547 -1.67 14.19 6.80
C LEU A 547 -1.05 12.88 6.30
N LYS A 548 -1.65 11.75 6.63
CA LYS A 548 -1.24 10.43 6.13
C LYS A 548 -1.97 10.09 4.83
N ASN A 549 -1.36 9.22 4.04
CA ASN A 549 -1.81 8.74 2.74
C ASN A 549 -2.12 9.91 1.79
N ALA A 550 -1.22 10.89 1.79
CA ALA A 550 -1.39 12.18 1.15
C ALA A 550 -0.25 12.41 0.14
N GLN A 551 -0.51 12.08 -1.13
CA GLN A 551 0.48 12.14 -2.20
C GLN A 551 0.42 13.46 -2.95
N LEU A 552 1.59 14.03 -3.26
CA LEU A 552 1.72 15.21 -4.10
C LEU A 552 1.23 14.92 -5.52
N LYS A 553 0.38 15.80 -6.05
CA LYS A 553 -0.09 15.77 -7.44
C LYS A 553 0.62 16.80 -8.29
N SER A 554 0.68 18.04 -7.79
CA SER A 554 1.26 19.18 -8.50
C SER A 554 1.59 20.29 -7.51
N ILE A 555 2.35 21.27 -7.98
CA ILE A 555 2.52 22.54 -7.27
C ILE A 555 2.18 23.71 -8.19
N ASN A 556 1.96 24.87 -7.60
CA ASN A 556 1.87 26.15 -8.29
C ASN A 556 2.98 27.09 -7.78
N LYS A 557 3.69 27.73 -8.71
CA LYS A 557 4.75 28.69 -8.43
C LYS A 557 4.44 30.06 -9.04
N SER A 558 4.85 31.11 -8.33
CA SER A 558 4.89 32.48 -8.82
C SER A 558 6.34 32.96 -8.81
N GLY A 559 6.96 32.99 -10.00
CA GLY A 559 8.41 33.14 -10.10
C GLY A 559 9.15 32.01 -9.38
N PRO A 560 10.16 32.29 -8.54
CA PRO A 560 10.86 31.27 -7.76
C PRO A 560 10.10 30.85 -6.50
N ARG A 561 8.89 31.35 -6.22
CA ARG A 561 8.18 31.04 -4.97
C ARG A 561 7.10 29.99 -5.18
N ILE A 562 7.11 28.93 -4.37
CA ILE A 562 5.97 28.00 -4.26
C ILE A 562 4.84 28.71 -3.51
N GLU A 563 3.68 28.80 -4.14
CA GLU A 563 2.48 29.38 -3.52
C GLU A 563 1.58 28.31 -2.93
N GLU A 564 1.44 27.18 -3.61
CA GLU A 564 0.48 26.14 -3.26
C GLU A 564 0.95 24.75 -3.73
N LEU A 565 0.70 23.73 -2.92
CA LEU A 565 0.78 22.32 -3.29
C LEU A 565 -0.63 21.78 -3.47
N THR A 566 -0.83 20.89 -4.44
CA THR A 566 -2.08 20.14 -4.62
C THR A 566 -1.81 18.67 -4.38
N LEU A 567 -2.59 18.05 -3.50
CA LEU A 567 -2.55 16.62 -3.22
C LEU A 567 -3.45 15.84 -4.20
N GLN A 568 -3.22 14.53 -4.34
CA GLN A 568 -4.01 13.68 -5.24
C GLN A 568 -5.49 13.64 -4.88
N ASP A 569 -5.83 13.79 -3.60
CA ASP A 569 -7.22 13.85 -3.13
C ASP A 569 -7.87 15.24 -3.24
N GLY A 570 -7.18 16.20 -3.88
CA GLY A 570 -7.69 17.53 -4.19
C GLY A 570 -7.51 18.57 -3.08
N ARG A 571 -6.99 18.19 -1.91
CA ARG A 571 -6.59 19.18 -0.89
C ARG A 571 -5.43 20.04 -1.41
N THR A 572 -5.48 21.33 -1.11
CA THR A 572 -4.40 22.27 -1.38
C THR A 572 -3.71 22.68 -0.09
N ILE A 573 -2.41 22.94 -0.16
CA ILE A 573 -1.59 23.34 0.98
C ILE A 573 -0.89 24.64 0.62
N ARG A 574 -1.10 25.68 1.43
CA ARG A 574 -0.45 26.98 1.30
C ARG A 574 0.42 27.21 2.51
N ALA A 575 1.72 27.35 2.29
CA ALA A 575 2.70 27.61 3.34
C ALA A 575 3.69 28.69 2.93
N LYS A 576 4.29 29.36 3.92
CA LYS A 576 5.32 30.37 3.66
C LYS A 576 6.64 29.73 3.23
N MET A 577 6.97 28.59 3.83
CA MET A 577 8.16 27.78 3.55
C MET A 577 7.79 26.30 3.39
N TYR A 578 8.57 25.60 2.57
CA TYR A 578 8.40 24.19 2.26
C TYR A 578 9.69 23.42 2.52
N LEU A 579 9.57 22.18 2.99
CA LEU A 579 10.70 21.26 3.16
C LEU A 579 10.40 19.96 2.42
N ASP A 580 11.29 19.55 1.52
CA ASP A 580 11.34 18.20 0.98
C ASP A 580 12.21 17.31 1.87
N THR A 581 11.53 16.35 2.49
CA THR A 581 12.09 15.34 3.37
C THR A 581 11.73 13.94 2.88
N THR A 582 11.34 13.80 1.62
CA THR A 582 11.19 12.48 0.96
C THR A 582 12.56 11.89 0.65
N TYR A 583 12.63 10.56 0.51
CA TYR A 583 13.87 9.92 0.08
C TYR A 583 14.16 10.13 -1.42
N GLU A 584 13.10 10.45 -2.18
CA GLU A 584 13.09 10.56 -3.63
C GLU A 584 13.34 11.99 -4.14
N GLY A 585 13.10 13.02 -3.31
CA GLY A 585 13.17 14.42 -3.71
C GLY A 585 11.98 14.84 -4.60
N ASP A 586 10.77 14.38 -4.27
CA ASP A 586 9.58 14.56 -5.11
C ASP A 586 9.05 16.00 -5.13
N LEU A 587 9.07 16.70 -3.99
CA LEU A 587 8.65 18.10 -3.95
C LEU A 587 9.69 19.00 -4.62
N MET A 588 10.98 18.71 -4.44
CA MET A 588 12.07 19.35 -5.17
C MET A 588 11.90 19.21 -6.67
N ALA A 589 11.65 17.99 -7.16
CA ALA A 589 11.44 17.75 -8.58
C ALA A 589 10.19 18.47 -9.11
N ALA A 590 9.08 18.43 -8.37
CA ALA A 590 7.87 19.17 -8.72
C ALA A 590 8.07 20.69 -8.74
N ALA A 591 9.06 21.20 -7.98
CA ALA A 591 9.45 22.61 -7.95
C ALA A 591 10.37 23.06 -9.08
N ASP A 592 10.64 22.20 -10.06
CA ASP A 592 11.58 22.43 -11.15
C ASP A 592 12.99 22.82 -10.64
N VAL A 593 13.37 22.33 -9.46
CA VAL A 593 14.73 22.50 -8.92
C VAL A 593 15.68 21.53 -9.62
N SER A 594 16.87 22.00 -9.99
CA SER A 594 17.86 21.18 -10.69
C SER A 594 18.29 19.97 -9.85
N TYR A 595 18.26 18.79 -10.44
CA TYR A 595 18.73 17.56 -9.81
C TYR A 595 19.47 16.65 -10.80
N THR A 596 20.17 15.64 -10.27
CA THR A 596 20.83 14.59 -11.04
C THR A 596 20.47 13.20 -10.52
N LEU A 597 20.44 12.25 -11.46
CA LEU A 597 20.37 10.79 -11.23
C LEU A 597 21.61 10.08 -11.80
N ILE A 598 22.58 10.86 -12.26
CA ILE A 598 23.82 10.39 -12.88
C ILE A 598 24.89 10.30 -11.81
N ARG A 599 25.65 9.20 -11.79
CA ARG A 599 26.93 9.12 -11.08
C ARG A 599 27.93 9.97 -11.86
N GLU A 600 28.37 11.07 -11.27
CA GLU A 600 29.19 12.06 -11.95
C GLU A 600 30.57 11.49 -12.28
N GLY A 601 31.14 11.87 -13.43
CA GLY A 601 32.49 11.41 -13.78
C GLY A 601 33.54 11.98 -12.84
N ASN A 602 34.67 11.29 -12.68
CA ASN A 602 35.77 11.72 -11.79
C ASN A 602 36.21 13.17 -12.05
N ASP A 603 36.24 13.57 -13.33
CA ASP A 603 36.69 14.90 -13.76
C ASP A 603 35.73 16.03 -13.36
N GLN A 604 34.44 15.74 -13.11
CA GLN A 604 33.44 16.78 -12.83
C GLN A 604 33.72 17.53 -11.52
N TYR A 605 34.17 16.82 -10.48
CA TYR A 605 34.47 17.40 -9.17
C TYR A 605 35.86 17.03 -8.63
N GLY A 606 36.71 16.40 -9.45
CA GLY A 606 38.01 15.90 -9.02
C GLY A 606 37.90 14.83 -7.94
N GLU A 607 37.01 13.87 -8.15
CA GLU A 607 36.74 12.75 -7.24
C GLU A 607 37.40 11.47 -7.75
N LYS A 608 37.60 10.49 -6.86
CA LYS A 608 38.27 9.24 -7.22
C LYS A 608 37.28 8.09 -7.41
N TYR A 609 36.25 8.04 -6.56
CA TYR A 609 35.32 6.91 -6.49
C TYR A 609 33.99 7.17 -7.20
N ASN A 610 33.83 8.31 -7.86
CA ASN A 610 32.61 8.63 -8.59
C ASN A 610 32.60 7.97 -9.99
N GLY A 611 31.45 8.02 -10.66
CA GLY A 611 31.26 7.45 -11.99
C GLY A 611 31.22 5.93 -11.99
N ILE A 612 31.59 5.33 -13.12
CA ILE A 612 31.72 3.88 -13.26
C ILE A 612 32.87 3.40 -12.37
N HIS A 613 32.58 2.45 -11.49
CA HIS A 613 33.59 1.91 -10.58
C HIS A 613 33.57 0.39 -10.55
N TYR A 614 34.70 -0.25 -10.81
CA TYR A 614 34.91 -1.67 -10.57
C TYR A 614 36.34 -1.91 -10.09
N THR A 615 36.61 -3.09 -9.52
CA THR A 615 37.96 -3.42 -9.05
C THR A 615 38.85 -3.87 -10.22
N ASP A 616 39.85 -3.07 -10.61
CA ASP A 616 40.77 -3.38 -11.73
C ASP A 616 41.59 -4.68 -11.55
N LYS A 617 41.89 -5.04 -10.30
CA LYS A 617 42.58 -6.29 -9.97
C LYS A 617 41.87 -6.99 -8.81
N TYR A 618 40.86 -7.77 -9.17
CA TYR A 618 40.16 -8.67 -8.28
C TYR A 618 41.16 -9.57 -7.53
N LYS A 619 41.22 -9.48 -6.19
CA LYS A 619 41.98 -10.41 -5.36
C LYS A 619 41.00 -11.41 -4.73
N PRO A 620 40.73 -12.56 -5.37
CA PRO A 620 39.94 -13.59 -4.73
C PRO A 620 40.61 -13.93 -3.40
N ARG A 621 39.85 -13.91 -2.32
CA ARG A 621 40.37 -14.26 -1.00
C ARG A 621 40.41 -15.77 -0.87
N LEU A 622 41.28 -16.43 -1.63
CA LEU A 622 41.34 -17.89 -1.75
C LEU A 622 41.61 -18.63 -0.42
N ASN A 623 41.93 -17.91 0.66
CA ASN A 623 41.99 -18.47 2.00
C ASN A 623 40.57 -18.80 2.50
N HIS A 624 40.44 -20.02 3.02
CA HIS A 624 39.30 -20.47 3.81
C HIS A 624 38.99 -19.50 4.97
N LEU A 625 37.71 -19.18 5.16
CA LEU A 625 37.24 -18.29 6.22
C LEU A 625 36.50 -19.04 7.32
N LYS A 626 36.90 -18.79 8.57
CA LYS A 626 36.16 -19.19 9.77
C LYS A 626 35.72 -17.94 10.54
N PRO A 627 34.46 -17.49 10.41
CA PRO A 627 33.99 -16.33 11.15
C PRO A 627 33.82 -16.65 12.64
N GLY A 628 33.98 -15.62 13.47
CA GLY A 628 33.52 -15.64 14.86
C GLY A 628 31.99 -15.62 14.95
N SER A 629 31.44 -15.58 16.18
CA SER A 629 29.99 -15.56 16.41
C SER A 629 29.28 -14.39 15.71
N ASN A 630 29.94 -13.24 15.59
CA ASN A 630 29.45 -12.04 14.90
C ASN A 630 29.58 -12.07 13.36
N GLY A 631 29.92 -13.22 12.76
CA GLY A 631 30.08 -13.37 11.32
C GLY A 631 31.32 -12.68 10.72
N ARG A 632 32.24 -12.16 11.56
CA ARG A 632 33.47 -11.52 11.10
C ARG A 632 34.68 -12.43 11.24
N VAL A 633 35.61 -12.32 10.29
CA VAL A 633 36.89 -13.04 10.28
C VAL A 633 38.01 -12.22 10.94
N PRO A 634 39.16 -12.82 11.31
CA PRO A 634 40.32 -12.07 11.77
C PRO A 634 40.69 -10.95 10.78
N GLY A 635 40.68 -9.70 11.23
CA GLY A 635 40.78 -8.51 10.37
C GLY A 635 39.48 -7.71 10.24
N GLY A 636 38.39 -8.17 10.86
CA GLY A 636 37.17 -7.39 11.05
C GLY A 636 36.19 -7.42 9.88
N GLN A 637 36.50 -8.11 8.79
CA GLN A 637 35.62 -8.21 7.63
C GLN A 637 34.51 -9.24 7.83
N GLY A 638 33.31 -8.94 7.34
CA GLY A 638 32.19 -9.88 7.35
C GLY A 638 32.28 -10.92 6.23
N VAL A 639 31.81 -12.14 6.51
CA VAL A 639 31.70 -13.20 5.50
C VAL A 639 30.58 -12.94 4.48
N TRP A 640 29.62 -12.07 4.79
CA TRP A 640 28.60 -11.61 3.84
C TRP A 640 29.18 -10.76 2.69
N ASP A 641 30.37 -10.19 2.83
CA ASP A 641 31.08 -9.45 1.77
C ASP A 641 32.04 -10.35 0.96
N ARG A 642 31.81 -11.66 1.00
CA ARG A 642 32.53 -12.65 0.19
C ARG A 642 32.12 -12.51 -1.28
N ASP A 643 33.06 -12.74 -2.19
CA ASP A 643 32.84 -12.55 -3.62
C ASP A 643 33.75 -13.51 -4.41
N PHE A 644 33.44 -13.80 -5.68
CA PHE A 644 34.20 -14.67 -6.58
C PHE A 644 34.06 -14.26 -8.06
N PRO A 645 35.01 -14.63 -8.94
CA PRO A 645 34.85 -14.45 -10.38
C PRO A 645 33.89 -15.52 -10.91
N LEU A 646 32.59 -15.22 -10.90
CA LEU A 646 31.54 -16.17 -11.28
C LEU A 646 31.24 -16.11 -12.78
N ASP A 647 30.95 -17.26 -13.37
CA ASP A 647 30.48 -17.34 -14.76
C ASP A 647 29.08 -16.72 -14.89
N PRO A 648 28.85 -15.83 -15.89
CA PRO A 648 27.58 -15.11 -16.03
C PRO A 648 26.56 -15.77 -16.95
N TYR A 649 26.89 -16.88 -17.63
CA TYR A 649 26.09 -17.41 -18.74
C TYR A 649 25.17 -18.54 -18.33
N ILE A 650 24.06 -18.75 -19.04
CA ILE A 650 23.09 -19.83 -18.76
C ILE A 650 23.78 -21.19 -18.76
N MET A 651 24.59 -21.47 -19.79
CA MET A 651 25.51 -22.59 -19.83
C MET A 651 26.92 -22.10 -19.49
N LYS A 652 27.53 -22.67 -18.45
CA LYS A 652 28.88 -22.30 -17.99
C LYS A 652 29.88 -22.33 -19.15
N GLY A 653 30.62 -21.24 -19.32
CA GLY A 653 31.68 -21.08 -20.33
C GLY A 653 31.18 -20.77 -21.74
N ASP A 654 29.87 -20.65 -21.97
CA ASP A 654 29.30 -20.42 -23.29
C ASP A 654 28.53 -19.09 -23.37
N PRO A 655 29.16 -18.02 -23.89
CA PRO A 655 28.52 -16.74 -24.09
C PRO A 655 27.29 -16.77 -25.01
N SER A 656 27.21 -17.75 -25.92
CA SER A 656 26.07 -17.87 -26.85
C SER A 656 24.80 -18.37 -26.19
N SER A 657 24.90 -18.90 -24.97
CA SER A 657 23.75 -19.40 -24.19
C SER A 657 22.89 -18.29 -23.57
N GLY A 658 23.33 -17.04 -23.63
CA GLY A 658 22.68 -15.90 -22.96
C GLY A 658 23.13 -15.73 -21.50
N LEU A 659 22.73 -14.62 -20.89
CA LEU A 659 23.08 -14.28 -19.49
C LEU A 659 22.14 -14.97 -18.49
N LEU A 660 22.66 -15.26 -17.30
CA LEU A 660 21.82 -15.62 -16.16
C LEU A 660 20.86 -14.47 -15.80
N PRO A 661 19.70 -14.78 -15.19
CA PRO A 661 18.81 -13.76 -14.66
C PRO A 661 19.55 -12.77 -13.74
N LEU A 662 19.10 -11.51 -13.73
CA LEU A 662 19.62 -10.43 -12.87
C LEU A 662 21.05 -9.98 -13.17
N ILE A 663 21.61 -10.38 -14.31
CA ILE A 663 22.83 -9.80 -14.88
C ILE A 663 22.40 -8.80 -15.97
N ASN A 664 22.89 -7.57 -15.87
CA ASN A 664 22.63 -6.50 -16.81
C ASN A 664 23.42 -6.72 -18.12
N GLU A 665 22.76 -6.49 -19.24
CA GLU A 665 23.35 -6.52 -20.57
C GLU A 665 24.20 -5.26 -20.86
N GLY A 666 25.05 -5.36 -21.88
CA GLY A 666 25.87 -4.26 -22.39
C GLY A 666 27.31 -4.26 -21.87
N GLU A 667 28.06 -3.23 -22.26
CA GLU A 667 29.46 -3.06 -21.88
C GLU A 667 29.60 -2.45 -20.48
N PRO A 668 30.63 -2.83 -19.70
CA PRO A 668 30.88 -2.31 -18.37
C PRO A 668 31.18 -0.80 -18.34
N GLY A 669 31.61 -0.22 -19.47
CA GLY A 669 32.07 1.16 -19.60
C GLY A 669 33.47 1.38 -19.03
N THR A 670 33.96 2.62 -19.04
CA THR A 670 35.31 2.96 -18.58
C THR A 670 35.28 3.49 -17.15
N GLN A 671 36.16 2.96 -16.29
CA GLN A 671 36.35 3.43 -14.92
C GLN A 671 36.48 4.97 -14.86
N GLY A 672 35.66 5.61 -14.01
CA GLY A 672 35.67 7.06 -13.77
C GLY A 672 34.81 7.88 -14.75
N GLU A 673 34.26 7.30 -15.81
CA GLU A 673 33.28 7.97 -16.67
C GLU A 673 31.93 8.14 -15.96
N SER A 674 31.16 9.15 -16.36
CA SER A 674 29.81 9.34 -15.83
C SER A 674 28.86 8.23 -16.30
N ALA A 675 27.92 7.84 -15.44
CA ALA A 675 26.97 6.77 -15.76
C ALA A 675 25.62 6.93 -15.04
N PRO A 676 24.51 6.50 -15.65
CA PRO A 676 23.20 6.54 -15.01
C PRO A 676 23.03 5.42 -13.97
N GLY A 677 22.09 5.61 -13.06
CA GLY A 677 21.62 4.58 -12.12
C GLY A 677 22.04 4.85 -10.68
N VAL A 678 21.17 4.44 -9.77
CA VAL A 678 21.31 4.59 -8.31
C VAL A 678 21.70 3.28 -7.64
N MET A 679 22.11 3.35 -6.38
CA MET A 679 22.38 2.19 -5.53
C MET A 679 21.22 1.20 -5.47
N ALA A 680 21.54 -0.10 -5.46
CA ALA A 680 20.55 -1.17 -5.27
C ALA A 680 19.77 -1.00 -3.95
N TYR A 681 18.44 -1.12 -4.05
CA TYR A 681 17.55 -1.15 -2.90
C TYR A 681 17.29 -2.58 -2.43
N CYS A 682 16.75 -2.69 -1.22
CA CYS A 682 16.25 -3.90 -0.62
C CYS A 682 15.20 -3.55 0.45
N PHE A 683 14.59 -4.55 1.07
CA PHE A 683 13.93 -4.36 2.36
C PHE A 683 14.95 -4.61 3.49
N ARG A 684 14.94 -3.78 4.54
CA ARG A 684 15.59 -4.14 5.79
C ARG A 684 14.60 -4.98 6.59
N LEU A 685 14.88 -6.28 6.70
CA LEU A 685 13.90 -7.22 7.23
C LEU A 685 14.03 -7.29 8.75
N CYS A 686 12.90 -7.23 9.45
CA CYS A 686 12.78 -7.70 10.82
C CYS A 686 12.22 -9.12 10.76
N LEU A 687 12.99 -10.13 11.16
CA LEU A 687 12.56 -11.52 11.18
C LEU A 687 12.49 -12.03 12.62
N SER A 688 11.60 -12.98 12.88
CA SER A 688 11.39 -13.58 14.19
C SER A 688 11.82 -15.04 14.23
N THR A 689 12.34 -15.45 15.39
CA THR A 689 12.60 -16.86 15.74
C THR A 689 11.61 -17.40 16.76
N ALA A 690 10.59 -16.61 17.12
CA ALA A 690 9.53 -17.03 18.04
C ALA A 690 8.66 -18.15 17.45
N ASP A 691 7.96 -18.87 18.33
CA ASP A 691 7.11 -20.00 17.95
C ASP A 691 5.86 -19.56 17.17
N ASP A 692 5.41 -18.32 17.36
CA ASP A 692 4.24 -17.71 16.72
C ASP A 692 4.57 -16.95 15.42
N ARG A 693 5.82 -17.04 14.94
CA ARG A 693 6.27 -16.41 13.70
C ARG A 693 5.44 -16.90 12.50
N LEU A 694 5.18 -15.99 11.58
CA LEU A 694 4.50 -16.28 10.32
C LEU A 694 5.48 -16.91 9.31
N PRO A 695 5.05 -17.86 8.47
CA PRO A 695 5.91 -18.46 7.47
C PRO A 695 6.26 -17.49 6.34
N ILE A 696 7.51 -17.53 5.87
CA ILE A 696 7.92 -16.83 4.65
C ILE A 696 7.55 -17.69 3.45
N SER A 697 6.43 -17.37 2.82
CA SER A 697 5.97 -18.05 1.61
C SER A 697 6.71 -17.55 0.36
N PRO A 698 6.97 -18.43 -0.63
CA PRO A 698 7.54 -18.02 -1.91
C PRO A 698 6.55 -17.12 -2.67
N PRO A 699 7.03 -16.24 -3.57
CA PRO A 699 6.16 -15.43 -4.40
C PRO A 699 5.39 -16.28 -5.42
N PRO A 700 4.23 -15.82 -5.95
CA PRO A 700 3.42 -16.57 -6.91
C PRO A 700 4.17 -16.99 -8.19
N ASN A 701 5.18 -16.23 -8.58
CA ASN A 701 6.02 -16.46 -9.77
C ASN A 701 7.40 -17.05 -9.43
N TYR A 702 7.54 -17.72 -8.27
CA TYR A 702 8.81 -18.27 -7.82
C TYR A 702 9.45 -19.21 -8.85
N ASN A 703 10.73 -18.96 -9.16
CA ASN A 703 11.55 -19.80 -10.01
C ASN A 703 12.96 -19.93 -9.44
N ALA A 704 13.32 -21.14 -9.00
CA ALA A 704 14.65 -21.41 -8.44
C ALA A 704 15.81 -21.08 -9.39
N LYS A 705 15.59 -21.09 -10.71
CA LYS A 705 16.62 -20.74 -11.72
C LYS A 705 17.06 -19.27 -11.64
N GLN A 706 16.24 -18.39 -11.06
CA GLN A 706 16.62 -16.99 -10.82
C GLN A 706 17.83 -16.87 -9.87
N TYR A 707 18.05 -17.87 -9.00
CA TYR A 707 19.12 -17.89 -8.00
C TYR A 707 20.33 -18.71 -8.42
N GLU A 708 20.47 -19.04 -9.71
CA GLU A 708 21.59 -19.85 -10.21
C GLU A 708 22.96 -19.21 -9.93
N LEU A 709 23.05 -17.87 -9.93
CA LEU A 709 24.29 -17.19 -9.54
C LEU A 709 24.65 -17.41 -8.06
N VAL A 710 23.64 -17.57 -7.18
CA VAL A 710 23.82 -17.92 -5.77
C VAL A 710 24.37 -19.34 -5.64
N VAL A 711 23.90 -20.28 -6.47
CA VAL A 711 24.45 -21.65 -6.54
C VAL A 711 25.93 -21.62 -6.93
N ARG A 712 26.29 -20.86 -7.96
CA ARG A 712 27.70 -20.73 -8.40
C ARG A 712 28.59 -20.12 -7.31
N PHE A 713 28.06 -19.19 -6.53
CA PHE A 713 28.74 -18.64 -5.37
C PHE A 713 28.97 -19.69 -4.26
N ILE A 714 27.95 -20.53 -3.98
CA ILE A 714 28.04 -21.64 -3.03
C ILE A 714 29.12 -22.63 -3.47
N GLU A 715 29.09 -23.09 -4.73
CA GLU A 715 30.08 -24.01 -5.28
C GLU A 715 31.51 -23.46 -5.16
N ALA A 716 31.69 -22.15 -5.38
CA ALA A 716 32.99 -21.49 -5.24
C ALA A 716 33.47 -21.40 -3.78
N CYS A 717 32.55 -21.18 -2.83
CA CYS A 717 32.85 -21.24 -1.40
C CYS A 717 33.25 -22.66 -0.95
N GLU A 718 32.50 -23.67 -1.38
CA GLU A 718 32.76 -25.07 -1.02
C GLU A 718 34.10 -25.57 -1.59
N ALA A 719 34.45 -25.16 -2.82
CA ALA A 719 35.69 -25.55 -3.49
C ALA A 719 36.97 -25.15 -2.72
N ILE A 720 36.89 -24.14 -1.86
CA ILE A 720 38.01 -23.69 -1.00
C ILE A 720 37.82 -24.09 0.47
N GLY A 721 36.75 -24.83 0.79
CA GLY A 721 36.45 -25.38 2.10
C GLY A 721 35.68 -24.48 3.06
N ASP A 722 35.03 -23.40 2.61
CA ASP A 722 34.20 -22.56 3.51
C ASP A 722 33.03 -23.37 4.12
N ASP A 723 32.86 -23.27 5.44
CA ASP A 723 31.76 -23.92 6.19
C ASP A 723 30.59 -22.93 6.35
N MET A 724 29.79 -22.82 5.30
CA MET A 724 28.77 -21.78 5.16
C MET A 724 27.58 -21.99 6.11
N ASP A 725 27.14 -20.90 6.71
CA ASP A 725 25.81 -20.74 7.31
C ASP A 725 25.15 -19.46 6.78
N LEU A 726 24.00 -19.08 7.34
CA LEU A 726 23.20 -17.97 6.82
C LEU A 726 23.96 -16.63 6.77
N ARG A 727 25.05 -16.49 7.55
CA ARG A 727 25.86 -15.26 7.59
C ARG A 727 26.59 -14.93 6.28
N TRP A 728 26.68 -15.87 5.34
CA TRP A 728 27.20 -15.60 3.98
C TRP A 728 26.18 -14.87 3.10
N PHE A 729 24.88 -14.96 3.42
CA PHE A 729 23.78 -14.42 2.62
C PHE A 729 23.07 -13.24 3.28
N SER A 730 23.28 -13.04 4.58
CA SER A 730 22.79 -11.87 5.30
C SER A 730 23.65 -11.58 6.53
N LYS A 731 23.97 -10.30 6.76
CA LYS A 731 24.36 -9.84 8.10
C LYS A 731 23.08 -9.71 8.92
N HIS A 732 22.95 -10.47 10.00
CA HIS A 732 21.80 -10.38 10.88
C HIS A 732 22.22 -10.18 12.34
N ASP A 733 21.58 -9.23 13.01
CA ASP A 733 21.87 -8.83 14.39
C ASP A 733 20.62 -9.02 15.27
N PRO A 734 20.77 -9.49 16.53
CA PRO A 734 19.63 -9.75 17.41
C PRO A 734 18.94 -8.45 17.85
N LEU A 735 17.61 -8.51 17.92
CA LEU A 735 16.71 -7.50 18.45
C LEU A 735 15.98 -8.04 19.71
N PRO A 736 15.28 -7.20 20.49
CA PRO A 736 14.42 -7.66 21.58
C PRO A 736 13.38 -8.67 21.09
N ASN A 737 12.80 -9.42 22.03
CA ASN A 737 11.63 -10.30 21.79
C ASN A 737 11.83 -11.35 20.67
N ASN A 738 13.02 -11.96 20.62
CA ASN A 738 13.39 -13.01 19.65
C ASN A 738 13.35 -12.57 18.18
N LYS A 739 13.43 -11.27 17.93
CA LYS A 739 13.51 -10.66 16.60
C LYS A 739 14.96 -10.43 16.17
N TRP A 740 15.15 -10.18 14.89
CA TRP A 740 16.45 -10.06 14.24
C TRP A 740 16.37 -9.05 13.10
N ASP A 741 17.34 -8.15 13.05
CA ASP A 741 17.56 -7.23 11.95
C ASP A 741 18.36 -7.96 10.86
N PHE A 742 17.82 -8.03 9.65
CA PHE A 742 18.46 -8.66 8.50
C PHE A 742 18.89 -7.59 7.47
N ASN A 743 20.19 -7.55 7.22
CA ASN A 743 20.83 -6.69 6.21
C ASN A 743 21.31 -7.52 5.02
N THR A 744 21.72 -6.85 3.95
CA THR A 744 22.21 -7.47 2.72
C THR A 744 23.60 -8.10 2.85
N ALA A 745 23.88 -9.04 1.94
CA ALA A 745 25.20 -9.58 1.63
C ALA A 745 25.54 -9.32 0.15
N THR A 746 26.70 -9.79 -0.33
CA THR A 746 27.03 -9.83 -1.77
C THR A 746 25.93 -10.51 -2.56
N PHE A 747 25.48 -11.69 -2.11
CA PHE A 747 24.30 -12.39 -2.63
C PHE A 747 23.26 -12.44 -1.52
N GLY A 748 22.55 -11.33 -1.34
CA GLY A 748 21.54 -11.15 -0.31
C GLY A 748 20.39 -10.29 -0.83
N GLY A 749 19.83 -9.47 0.03
CA GLY A 749 18.62 -8.72 -0.28
C GLY A 749 18.71 -7.66 -1.37
N ASN A 750 19.89 -7.05 -1.57
CA ASN A 750 20.06 -6.05 -2.61
C ASN A 750 19.74 -6.61 -4.00
N LEU A 751 18.95 -5.87 -4.78
CA LEU A 751 18.61 -6.19 -6.16
C LEU A 751 19.15 -5.11 -7.12
N PRO A 752 20.39 -5.26 -7.64
CA PRO A 752 21.01 -4.28 -8.53
C PRO A 752 20.25 -4.12 -9.84
N GLY A 753 20.24 -2.90 -10.38
CA GLY A 753 19.52 -2.54 -11.60
C GLY A 753 18.01 -2.31 -11.42
N ALA A 754 17.36 -2.95 -10.45
CA ALA A 754 15.91 -2.84 -10.28
C ALA A 754 15.44 -1.46 -9.74
N SER A 755 16.34 -0.72 -9.09
CA SER A 755 16.00 0.55 -8.43
C SER A 755 16.13 1.79 -9.32
N TRP A 756 16.61 1.64 -10.57
CA TRP A 756 16.95 2.80 -11.41
C TRP A 756 15.74 3.64 -11.83
N GLU A 757 14.59 3.00 -12.02
CA GLU A 757 13.33 3.67 -12.39
C GLU A 757 12.68 4.37 -11.19
N TRP A 758 12.94 3.91 -9.96
CA TRP A 758 12.24 4.34 -8.75
C TRP A 758 12.13 5.86 -8.56
N PRO A 759 13.22 6.65 -8.71
CA PRO A 759 13.16 8.07 -8.43
C PRO A 759 12.13 8.80 -9.31
N GLU A 760 12.01 8.42 -10.59
CA GLU A 760 11.11 9.09 -11.56
C GLU A 760 9.79 8.35 -11.79
N ALA A 761 9.63 7.17 -11.21
CA ALA A 761 8.39 6.41 -11.27
C ALA A 761 7.22 7.14 -10.59
N SER A 762 6.00 6.96 -11.13
CA SER A 762 4.77 7.36 -10.45
C SER A 762 4.57 6.56 -9.16
N TYR A 763 3.67 7.01 -8.27
CA TYR A 763 3.36 6.28 -7.04
C TYR A 763 2.88 4.84 -7.32
N GLU A 764 2.05 4.65 -8.34
CA GLU A 764 1.55 3.34 -8.75
C GLU A 764 2.70 2.43 -9.21
N ARG A 765 3.61 2.98 -10.02
CA ARG A 765 4.76 2.21 -10.50
C ARG A 765 5.77 1.90 -9.39
N ARG A 766 5.95 2.78 -8.41
CA ARG A 766 6.74 2.49 -7.20
C ARG A 766 6.16 1.32 -6.41
N VAL A 767 4.84 1.20 -6.28
CA VAL A 767 4.21 0.03 -5.63
C VAL A 767 4.56 -1.27 -6.37
N GLU A 768 4.58 -1.26 -7.70
CA GLU A 768 4.98 -2.41 -8.51
C GLU A 768 6.46 -2.76 -8.32
N ILE A 769 7.37 -1.78 -8.40
CA ILE A 769 8.82 -1.98 -8.18
C ILE A 769 9.08 -2.53 -6.77
N ALA A 770 8.41 -1.99 -5.75
CA ALA A 770 8.51 -2.51 -4.38
C ALA A 770 8.05 -3.97 -4.30
N ARG A 771 6.96 -4.34 -4.99
CA ARG A 771 6.49 -5.72 -5.06
C ARG A 771 7.46 -6.64 -5.79
N GLU A 772 8.11 -6.18 -6.86
CA GLU A 772 9.15 -6.92 -7.58
C GLU A 772 10.36 -7.23 -6.67
N ILE A 773 10.82 -6.23 -5.90
CA ILE A 773 11.91 -6.38 -4.93
C ILE A 773 11.49 -7.30 -3.77
N GLU A 774 10.26 -7.18 -3.27
CA GLU A 774 9.70 -8.08 -2.26
C GLU A 774 9.66 -9.53 -2.77
N ASN A 775 9.20 -9.75 -4.00
CA ASN A 775 9.14 -11.08 -4.60
C ASN A 775 10.53 -11.70 -4.72
N TYR A 776 11.53 -10.92 -5.14
CA TYR A 776 12.93 -11.36 -5.15
C TYR A 776 13.40 -11.78 -3.74
N HIS A 777 13.15 -10.94 -2.74
CA HIS A 777 13.49 -11.24 -1.35
C HIS A 777 12.83 -12.54 -0.84
N ARG A 778 11.51 -12.65 -0.98
CA ARG A 778 10.75 -13.85 -0.55
C ARG A 778 11.26 -15.09 -1.25
N GLY A 779 11.50 -14.99 -2.56
CA GLY A 779 12.04 -16.10 -3.34
C GLY A 779 13.46 -16.48 -2.92
N LEU A 780 14.34 -15.52 -2.60
CA LEU A 780 15.69 -15.79 -2.11
C LEU A 780 15.66 -16.50 -0.77
N LEU A 781 14.88 -16.01 0.20
CA LEU A 781 14.77 -16.62 1.52
C LEU A 781 14.18 -18.03 1.43
N TYR A 782 13.15 -18.22 0.60
CA TYR A 782 12.57 -19.54 0.34
C TYR A 782 13.57 -20.48 -0.34
N PHE A 783 14.34 -19.99 -1.32
CA PHE A 783 15.39 -20.74 -1.99
C PHE A 783 16.47 -21.19 -1.00
N LEU A 784 16.98 -20.28 -0.16
CA LEU A 784 17.96 -20.57 0.88
C LEU A 784 17.43 -21.58 1.91
N ALA A 785 16.13 -21.60 2.18
CA ALA A 785 15.50 -22.53 3.12
C ALA A 785 15.22 -23.92 2.53
N THR A 786 15.10 -24.08 1.21
CA THR A 786 14.47 -25.28 0.61
C THR A 786 15.24 -25.93 -0.53
N ASP A 787 16.08 -25.22 -1.29
CA ASP A 787 16.73 -25.80 -2.46
C ASP A 787 17.83 -26.81 -2.05
N PRO A 788 17.84 -28.04 -2.59
CA PRO A 788 18.80 -29.07 -2.23
C PRO A 788 20.27 -28.70 -2.55
N ARG A 789 20.50 -27.74 -3.46
CA ARG A 789 21.83 -27.25 -3.84
C ARG A 789 22.42 -26.25 -2.85
N VAL A 790 21.63 -25.78 -1.87
CA VAL A 790 22.10 -24.95 -0.76
C VAL A 790 22.71 -25.85 0.33
N PRO A 791 23.75 -25.45 1.08
CA PRO A 791 24.27 -26.30 2.16
C PRO A 791 23.22 -26.53 3.26
N GLU A 792 23.19 -27.73 3.86
CA GLU A 792 22.17 -28.10 4.87
C GLU A 792 22.18 -27.15 6.08
N LYS A 793 23.37 -26.72 6.51
CA LYS A 793 23.54 -25.77 7.61
C LYS A 793 22.87 -24.43 7.31
N VAL A 794 22.92 -23.95 6.06
CA VAL A 794 22.25 -22.71 5.62
C VAL A 794 20.73 -22.91 5.60
N ARG A 795 20.24 -24.02 5.04
CA ARG A 795 18.80 -24.33 5.00
C ARG A 795 18.19 -24.40 6.40
N SER A 796 18.79 -25.23 7.26
CA SER A 796 18.37 -25.41 8.65
C SER A 796 18.37 -24.08 9.41
N ASP A 797 19.38 -23.23 9.18
CA ASP A 797 19.46 -21.93 9.84
C ASP A 797 18.36 -20.96 9.35
N MET A 798 18.13 -20.87 8.03
CA MET A 798 17.07 -20.05 7.45
C MET A 798 15.67 -20.48 7.92
N GLN A 799 15.41 -21.78 8.04
CA GLN A 799 14.11 -22.33 8.50
C GLN A 799 13.73 -21.96 9.94
N ARG A 800 14.70 -21.49 10.74
CA ARG A 800 14.44 -20.96 12.09
C ARG A 800 13.71 -19.62 12.07
N PHE A 801 13.82 -18.87 10.97
CA PHE A 801 13.28 -17.52 10.85
C PHE A 801 11.93 -17.51 10.14
N GLY A 802 11.11 -16.54 10.50
CA GLY A 802 9.80 -16.24 9.91
C GLY A 802 9.51 -14.74 10.06
N LEU A 803 8.35 -14.29 9.58
CA LEU A 803 7.94 -12.91 9.78
C LEU A 803 7.39 -12.73 11.21
N PRO A 804 7.72 -11.64 11.92
CA PRO A 804 7.08 -11.30 13.18
C PRO A 804 5.58 -11.04 12.97
N LYS A 805 4.76 -11.47 13.93
CA LYS A 805 3.30 -11.24 13.89
C LYS A 805 2.93 -9.82 14.35
N ASP A 806 3.78 -9.23 15.18
CA ASP A 806 3.56 -7.95 15.87
C ASP A 806 4.28 -6.76 15.23
N GLU A 807 5.13 -6.98 14.22
CA GLU A 807 5.63 -5.91 13.36
C GLU A 807 4.85 -5.91 12.04
N PHE A 808 4.61 -4.74 11.48
CA PHE A 808 4.01 -4.58 10.15
C PHE A 808 2.69 -5.37 9.96
N PRO A 809 1.67 -5.17 10.81
CA PRO A 809 0.44 -5.96 10.76
C PRO A 809 -0.35 -5.77 9.47
N ASP A 810 -0.29 -4.59 8.86
CA ASP A 810 -0.96 -4.20 7.63
C ASP A 810 -0.42 -4.91 6.37
N THR A 811 0.80 -5.44 6.44
CA THR A 811 1.51 -6.17 5.37
C THR A 811 1.76 -7.65 5.73
N ASN A 812 1.16 -8.13 6.82
CA ASN A 812 1.35 -9.49 7.34
C ASN A 812 2.81 -9.81 7.69
N GLY A 813 3.46 -8.89 8.42
CA GLY A 813 4.82 -9.06 8.94
C GLY A 813 5.94 -8.60 8.02
N TRP A 814 5.63 -8.05 6.83
CA TRP A 814 6.64 -7.58 5.88
C TRP A 814 6.94 -6.08 6.02
N PRO A 815 8.18 -5.60 6.02
CA PRO A 815 8.40 -4.16 6.18
C PRO A 815 7.70 -3.30 5.11
N HIS A 816 7.04 -2.21 5.52
CA HIS A 816 6.28 -1.33 4.62
C HIS A 816 7.15 -0.35 3.82
N GLN A 817 8.44 -0.22 4.13
CA GLN A 817 9.36 0.75 3.54
C GLN A 817 10.51 0.04 2.80
N LEU A 818 10.71 0.38 1.54
CA LEU A 818 11.97 0.05 0.86
C LEU A 818 13.12 0.84 1.46
N TYR A 819 14.27 0.19 1.57
CA TYR A 819 15.51 0.84 1.98
C TYR A 819 16.11 1.62 0.81
N ILE A 820 15.60 2.84 0.62
CA ILE A 820 16.00 3.77 -0.42
C ILE A 820 17.34 4.38 -0.03
N ARG A 821 18.38 4.01 -0.76
CA ARG A 821 19.75 4.49 -0.50
C ARG A 821 20.05 5.81 -1.17
N GLU A 822 19.40 6.10 -2.28
CA GLU A 822 19.70 7.26 -3.11
C GLU A 822 18.57 7.43 -4.12
N GLY A 823 17.92 8.60 -4.11
CA GLY A 823 16.97 9.04 -5.12
C GLY A 823 17.58 10.11 -6.01
N ARG A 824 16.83 11.17 -6.26
CA ARG A 824 17.38 12.39 -6.86
C ARG A 824 18.38 13.05 -5.90
N ARG A 825 19.38 13.73 -6.46
CA ARG A 825 20.29 14.61 -5.71
C ARG A 825 20.21 16.01 -6.27
N MET A 826 19.92 16.99 -5.43
CA MET A 826 19.86 18.40 -5.81
C MET A 826 21.21 18.88 -6.40
N VAL A 827 21.18 19.81 -7.35
CA VAL A 827 22.39 20.48 -7.85
C VAL A 827 22.28 21.97 -7.54
N SER A 828 22.87 22.38 -6.42
CA SER A 828 22.87 23.77 -5.94
C SER A 828 24.27 24.41 -6.06
N ASP A 829 24.43 25.62 -5.52
CA ASP A 829 25.69 26.37 -5.51
C ASP A 829 26.79 25.66 -4.69
N LEU A 830 26.40 24.91 -3.66
CA LEU A 830 27.30 24.03 -2.91
C LEU A 830 26.92 22.57 -3.16
N VAL A 831 27.74 21.88 -3.95
CA VAL A 831 27.69 20.42 -4.06
C VAL A 831 28.70 19.83 -3.08
N LEU A 832 28.23 19.04 -2.11
CA LEU A 832 29.12 18.26 -1.24
C LEU A 832 29.73 17.10 -2.02
N THR A 833 31.02 16.83 -1.81
CA THR A 833 31.79 15.88 -2.62
C THR A 833 32.68 15.00 -1.75
N GLU A 834 33.27 13.96 -2.32
CA GLU A 834 34.27 13.09 -1.69
C GLU A 834 35.36 13.93 -1.00
N ASN A 835 35.75 15.05 -1.60
CA ASN A 835 36.75 15.95 -1.05
C ASN A 835 36.30 16.57 0.30
N HIS A 836 35.00 16.80 0.50
CA HIS A 836 34.46 17.23 1.78
C HIS A 836 34.39 16.09 2.80
N THR A 837 33.85 14.94 2.40
CA THR A 837 33.64 13.79 3.31
C THR A 837 34.95 13.14 3.76
N PHE A 838 36.04 13.32 2.98
CA PHE A 838 37.40 12.87 3.31
C PHE A 838 38.25 13.96 3.98
N GLY A 839 37.69 15.14 4.26
CA GLY A 839 38.38 16.21 4.97
C GLY A 839 39.44 16.97 4.15
N ARG A 840 39.42 16.85 2.82
CA ARG A 840 40.30 17.62 1.92
C ARG A 840 39.79 19.05 1.71
N MET A 841 38.48 19.24 1.86
CA MET A 841 37.80 20.53 1.87
C MET A 841 36.87 20.63 3.08
N ILE A 842 36.58 21.85 3.52
CA ILE A 842 35.66 22.13 4.63
C ILE A 842 34.47 22.89 4.07
N ALA A 843 33.27 22.34 4.22
CA ALA A 843 32.05 23.03 3.83
C ALA A 843 31.84 24.28 4.71
N PRO A 844 31.52 25.45 4.13
CA PRO A 844 31.17 26.64 4.89
C PRO A 844 29.81 26.46 5.57
N HIS A 845 29.50 27.36 6.51
CA HIS A 845 28.17 27.49 7.11
C HIS A 845 27.56 26.16 7.59
N SER A 846 28.21 25.50 8.54
CA SER A 846 27.79 24.17 9.00
C SER A 846 26.40 24.16 9.64
N VAL A 847 25.56 23.23 9.17
CA VAL A 847 24.23 22.93 9.75
C VAL A 847 24.20 21.60 10.50
N GLY A 848 25.33 20.91 10.55
CA GLY A 848 25.44 19.58 11.14
C GLY A 848 26.71 18.88 10.70
N LEU A 849 26.92 17.67 11.25
CA LEU A 849 28.09 16.85 10.97
C LEU A 849 27.69 15.47 10.43
N GLY A 850 28.38 15.04 9.37
CA GLY A 850 28.35 13.65 8.91
C GLY A 850 29.54 12.89 9.50
N SER A 851 29.33 11.64 9.94
CA SER A 851 30.38 10.86 10.61
C SER A 851 30.46 9.40 10.18
N TYR A 852 29.69 8.96 9.19
CA TYR A 852 29.76 7.61 8.64
C TYR A 852 30.74 7.51 7.47
N GLY A 853 31.29 6.32 7.20
CA GLY A 853 32.16 6.10 6.04
C GLY A 853 31.38 6.10 4.72
N THR A 854 32.08 6.13 3.58
CA THR A 854 31.45 5.91 2.28
C THR A 854 31.00 4.45 2.15
N ASP A 855 29.71 4.25 1.89
CA ASP A 855 29.09 2.94 1.67
C ASP A 855 28.16 2.98 0.45
N VAL A 856 28.77 2.90 -0.73
CA VAL A 856 28.08 2.75 -2.01
C VAL A 856 27.77 1.27 -2.19
N HIS A 857 26.50 0.95 -2.46
CA HIS A 857 26.09 -0.40 -2.85
C HIS A 857 26.17 -0.59 -4.36
N GLU A 858 26.32 -1.83 -4.80
CA GLU A 858 26.35 -2.17 -6.23
C GLU A 858 25.17 -1.54 -6.97
N ILE A 859 25.46 -0.98 -8.14
CA ILE A 859 24.47 -0.32 -9.00
C ILE A 859 23.87 -1.32 -9.97
N ARG A 860 24.73 -2.21 -10.50
CA ARG A 860 24.38 -3.30 -11.42
C ARG A 860 25.39 -4.44 -11.33
N ARG A 861 25.00 -5.61 -11.84
CA ARG A 861 25.91 -6.74 -12.09
C ARG A 861 26.08 -6.88 -13.58
N ILE A 862 27.31 -6.81 -14.09
CA ILE A 862 27.59 -6.79 -15.53
C ILE A 862 28.73 -7.74 -15.88
N VAL A 863 28.79 -8.17 -17.13
CA VAL A 863 29.90 -9.01 -17.60
C VAL A 863 31.11 -8.15 -17.92
N LYS A 864 32.26 -8.51 -17.35
CA LYS A 864 33.58 -7.96 -17.72
C LYS A 864 34.59 -9.08 -17.64
N ASP A 865 35.44 -9.20 -18.67
CA ASP A 865 36.47 -10.25 -18.77
C ASP A 865 35.91 -11.68 -18.59
N GLY A 866 34.68 -11.92 -19.09
CA GLY A 866 34.01 -13.23 -19.02
C GLY A 866 33.45 -13.61 -17.65
N VAL A 867 33.44 -12.70 -16.68
CA VAL A 867 32.94 -12.95 -15.32
C VAL A 867 31.95 -11.89 -14.85
N VAL A 868 31.13 -12.24 -13.87
CA VAL A 868 30.25 -11.29 -13.17
C VAL A 868 31.10 -10.26 -12.43
N THR A 869 30.87 -8.99 -12.74
CA THR A 869 31.48 -7.83 -12.09
C THR A 869 30.41 -6.98 -11.42
N ARG A 870 30.65 -6.64 -10.15
CA ARG A 870 29.77 -5.79 -9.34
C ARG A 870 30.19 -4.34 -9.50
N GLU A 871 29.48 -3.63 -10.36
CA GLU A 871 29.82 -2.23 -10.67
C GLU A 871 29.21 -1.28 -9.63
N GLY A 872 30.01 -0.29 -9.22
CA GLY A 872 29.67 0.76 -8.27
C GLY A 872 29.87 0.43 -6.79
N LYS A 873 30.17 -0.83 -6.40
CA LYS A 873 30.39 -1.14 -4.97
C LYS A 873 31.67 -0.46 -4.46
N VAL A 874 31.51 0.50 -3.56
CA VAL A 874 32.59 1.16 -2.82
C VAL A 874 32.27 1.09 -1.33
N ALA A 875 33.17 0.53 -0.54
CA ALA A 875 33.00 0.46 0.92
C ALA A 875 34.27 0.92 1.63
N GLY A 876 34.09 1.75 2.65
CA GLY A 876 35.18 2.42 3.35
C GLY A 876 35.58 3.73 2.69
N GLY A 877 36.52 4.46 3.30
CA GLY A 877 37.02 5.70 2.72
C GLY A 877 36.69 6.94 3.53
N ARG A 878 37.45 7.16 4.60
CA ARG A 878 37.74 8.51 5.10
C ARG A 878 39.21 8.70 5.46
N GLY A 879 40.07 7.72 5.18
CA GLY A 879 41.48 7.76 5.56
C GLY A 879 41.73 7.98 7.06
N GLY A 880 40.77 7.62 7.93
CA GLY A 880 40.82 7.91 9.36
C GLY A 880 40.36 9.33 9.75
N PHE A 881 39.85 10.12 8.81
CA PHE A 881 39.28 11.45 9.09
C PHE A 881 38.00 11.34 9.92
N GLY A 882 37.83 12.28 10.85
CA GLY A 882 36.70 12.36 11.76
C GLY A 882 35.41 12.85 11.10
N PRO A 883 34.40 13.23 11.90
CA PRO A 883 33.20 13.89 11.43
C PRO A 883 33.49 15.15 10.59
N TYR A 884 32.75 15.33 9.50
CA TYR A 884 32.89 16.44 8.55
C TYR A 884 31.64 17.32 8.55
N LYS A 885 31.80 18.59 8.15
CA LYS A 885 30.71 19.57 8.11
C LYS A 885 29.81 19.36 6.91
N ILE A 886 28.50 19.46 7.14
CA ILE A 886 27.48 19.65 6.09
C ILE A 886 27.15 21.13 6.06
N GLY A 887 27.34 21.77 4.90
CA GLY A 887 27.14 23.20 4.73
C GLY A 887 25.71 23.56 4.36
N TYR A 888 25.25 24.73 4.81
CA TYR A 888 23.90 25.25 4.58
C TYR A 888 23.52 25.30 3.09
N GLY A 889 24.43 25.73 2.23
CA GLY A 889 24.20 25.80 0.78
C GLY A 889 23.86 24.46 0.13
N ALA A 890 24.12 23.32 0.79
CA ALA A 890 23.81 22.01 0.26
C ALA A 890 22.32 21.62 0.46
N ILE A 891 21.61 22.28 1.38
CA ILE A 891 20.20 21.97 1.70
C ILE A 891 19.21 23.01 1.17
N VAL A 892 19.70 24.01 0.43
CA VAL A 892 18.88 25.02 -0.25
C VAL A 892 19.14 24.97 -1.75
N PRO A 893 18.12 25.12 -2.61
CA PRO A 893 18.29 25.23 -4.05
C PRO A 893 18.90 26.58 -4.44
N LYS A 894 19.23 26.77 -5.71
CA LYS A 894 19.64 28.08 -6.22
C LYS A 894 18.50 29.09 -6.10
N ALA A 895 18.84 30.35 -5.85
CA ALA A 895 17.86 31.41 -5.60
C ALA A 895 16.89 31.60 -6.77
N GLU A 896 17.37 31.49 -8.01
CA GLU A 896 16.56 31.61 -9.22
C GLU A 896 15.62 30.43 -9.45
N GLU A 897 15.86 29.28 -8.82
CA GLU A 897 15.06 28.06 -8.99
C GLU A 897 13.93 28.01 -7.96
N CYS A 898 14.22 28.19 -6.68
CA CYS A 898 13.19 28.18 -5.64
C CYS A 898 13.58 28.95 -4.36
N GLU A 899 12.80 29.95 -3.96
CA GLU A 899 13.19 30.85 -2.86
C GLU A 899 12.68 30.42 -1.48
N ASN A 900 11.73 29.47 -1.41
CA ASN A 900 11.06 29.06 -0.18
C ASN A 900 11.02 27.53 0.03
N LEU A 901 12.05 26.82 -0.44
CA LEU A 901 12.18 25.36 -0.34
C LEU A 901 13.51 24.94 0.28
N PHE A 902 13.49 23.98 1.20
CA PHE A 902 14.68 23.24 1.64
C PHE A 902 14.60 21.78 1.18
N VAL A 903 15.75 21.15 0.94
CA VAL A 903 15.86 19.75 0.52
C VAL A 903 16.92 19.06 1.38
N THR A 904 16.52 18.04 2.15
CA THR A 904 17.37 17.57 3.28
C THR A 904 17.84 16.13 3.20
N PHE A 905 17.08 15.22 2.56
CA PHE A 905 17.61 13.91 2.18
C PHE A 905 18.26 13.97 0.80
N ALA A 906 17.51 14.37 -0.22
CA ALA A 906 17.95 14.61 -1.59
C ALA A 906 18.85 15.86 -1.75
N LEU A 907 19.59 16.21 -0.70
CA LEU A 907 20.45 17.39 -0.65
C LEU A 907 21.53 17.38 -1.74
N SER A 908 22.19 18.52 -1.93
CA SER A 908 23.18 18.69 -2.97
C SER A 908 24.52 18.02 -2.64
N ALA A 909 24.74 16.87 -3.28
CA ALA A 909 25.96 16.10 -3.15
C ALA A 909 26.25 15.25 -4.39
N SER A 910 27.53 14.98 -4.64
CA SER A 910 27.96 13.95 -5.59
C SER A 910 27.55 12.56 -5.09
N HIS A 911 27.43 11.60 -6.00
CA HIS A 911 27.07 10.21 -5.68
C HIS A 911 27.94 9.61 -4.55
N THR A 912 29.27 9.78 -4.64
CA THR A 912 30.21 9.26 -3.64
C THR A 912 30.04 9.90 -2.26
N ALA A 913 29.81 11.22 -2.21
CA ALA A 913 29.59 11.93 -0.96
C ALA A 913 28.26 11.55 -0.32
N PHE A 914 27.21 11.46 -1.13
CA PHE A 914 25.86 11.10 -0.72
C PHE A 914 25.83 9.77 0.05
N ALA A 915 26.60 8.78 -0.42
CA ALA A 915 26.72 7.47 0.22
C ALA A 915 27.29 7.50 1.66
N SER A 916 27.92 8.60 2.07
CA SER A 916 28.33 8.85 3.46
C SER A 916 27.32 9.73 4.22
N ILE A 917 26.70 10.70 3.54
CA ILE A 917 25.84 11.72 4.15
C ILE A 917 24.45 11.17 4.50
N ARG A 918 23.87 10.30 3.66
CA ARG A 918 22.47 9.84 3.69
C ARG A 918 21.97 9.13 4.96
N MET A 919 22.81 8.97 5.99
CA MET A 919 22.45 8.19 7.17
C MET A 919 21.30 8.86 7.94
N GLU A 920 20.36 8.07 8.46
CA GLU A 920 19.16 8.56 9.17
C GLU A 920 19.48 9.60 10.28
N PRO A 921 20.51 9.45 11.13
CA PRO A 921 20.82 10.45 12.15
C PRO A 921 21.29 11.78 11.56
N VAL A 922 22.04 11.73 10.45
CA VAL A 922 22.52 12.92 9.73
C VAL A 922 21.35 13.60 9.03
N PHE A 923 20.45 12.81 8.44
CA PHE A 923 19.24 13.30 7.81
C PHE A 923 18.32 14.00 8.83
N MET A 924 18.10 13.44 10.02
CA MET A 924 17.39 14.12 11.10
C MET A 924 18.05 15.45 11.48
N VAL A 925 19.38 15.48 11.59
CA VAL A 925 20.14 16.69 11.89
C VAL A 925 19.97 17.77 10.82
N THR A 926 20.10 17.43 9.54
CA THR A 926 19.93 18.41 8.46
C THR A 926 18.49 18.90 8.35
N SER A 927 17.50 18.04 8.60
CA SER A 927 16.09 18.41 8.62
C SER A 927 15.71 19.30 9.81
N GLN A 928 16.23 19.05 11.01
CA GLN A 928 16.07 19.98 12.14
C GLN A 928 16.65 21.35 11.80
N SER A 929 17.86 21.39 11.24
CA SER A 929 18.51 22.66 10.88
C SER A 929 17.77 23.42 9.79
N ALA A 930 17.21 22.71 8.79
CA ALA A 930 16.36 23.32 7.77
C ALA A 930 15.08 23.91 8.36
N ALA A 931 14.44 23.24 9.32
CA ALA A 931 13.25 23.75 9.99
C ALA A 931 13.54 25.03 10.81
N THR A 932 14.66 25.08 11.52
CA THR A 932 15.12 26.29 12.22
C THR A 932 15.37 27.43 11.23
N ALA A 933 16.05 27.15 10.11
CA ALA A 933 16.29 28.14 9.06
C ALA A 933 14.99 28.63 8.40
N ALA A 934 14.02 27.75 8.16
CA ALA A 934 12.70 28.12 7.65
C ALA A 934 11.96 29.05 8.62
N CYS A 935 12.07 28.82 9.93
CA CYS A 935 11.50 29.71 10.93
C CYS A 935 12.11 31.12 10.88
N LEU A 936 13.45 31.19 10.78
CA LEU A 936 14.18 32.46 10.67
C LEU A 936 13.89 33.17 9.35
N ALA A 937 13.81 32.44 8.23
CA ALA A 937 13.45 33.01 6.93
C ALA A 937 12.07 33.69 6.96
N ILE A 938 11.11 33.12 7.70
CA ILE A 938 9.78 33.73 7.92
C ILE A 938 9.88 35.00 8.79
N GLU A 939 10.71 34.99 9.83
CA GLU A 939 10.87 36.11 10.77
C GLU A 939 11.64 37.29 10.16
N GLU A 940 12.69 36.98 9.42
CA GLU A 940 13.52 37.94 8.70
C GLU A 940 12.87 38.38 7.37
N ASN A 941 11.85 37.65 6.91
CA ASN A 941 11.15 37.86 5.63
C ASN A 941 12.12 37.89 4.44
N VAL A 942 12.98 36.87 4.38
CA VAL A 942 14.01 36.68 3.35
C VAL A 942 13.83 35.34 2.64
N PRO A 943 14.33 35.18 1.41
CA PRO A 943 14.41 33.88 0.76
C PRO A 943 15.35 32.96 1.55
N VAL A 944 15.20 31.64 1.39
CA VAL A 944 15.98 30.66 2.17
C VAL A 944 17.48 30.79 1.96
N GLN A 945 17.92 31.32 0.81
CA GLN A 945 19.31 31.56 0.49
C GLN A 945 19.94 32.70 1.31
N ASP A 946 19.13 33.65 1.79
CA ASP A 946 19.58 34.89 2.45
C ASP A 946 19.40 34.86 3.98
N VAL A 947 19.00 33.72 4.56
CA VAL A 947 18.92 33.55 6.02
C VAL A 947 20.26 33.89 6.67
N ASN A 948 20.23 34.73 7.72
CA ASN A 948 21.44 35.10 8.43
C ASN A 948 22.05 33.88 9.15
N TYR A 949 23.19 33.39 8.63
CA TYR A 949 23.82 32.20 9.16
C TYR A 949 24.30 32.35 10.61
N ASP A 950 24.71 33.54 11.06
CA ASP A 950 25.15 33.69 12.46
C ASP A 950 23.98 33.56 13.43
N HIS A 951 22.81 34.09 13.09
CA HIS A 951 21.57 33.87 13.84
C HIS A 951 21.17 32.40 13.84
N LEU A 952 21.19 31.76 12.66
CA LEU A 952 20.89 30.32 12.54
C LEU A 952 21.83 29.49 13.42
N LYS A 953 23.14 29.73 13.31
CA LYS A 953 24.16 29.04 14.09
C LYS A 953 23.93 29.18 15.60
N GLU A 954 23.60 30.38 16.08
CA GLU A 954 23.31 30.62 17.50
C GLU A 954 22.09 29.80 17.96
N GLN A 955 21.01 29.81 17.19
CA GLN A 955 19.81 29.03 17.51
C GLN A 955 20.08 27.52 17.48
N LEU A 956 20.79 27.02 16.47
CA LEU A 956 21.15 25.60 16.38
C LEU A 956 22.00 25.14 17.59
N LEU A 957 22.98 25.94 18.01
CA LEU A 957 23.77 25.64 19.21
C LEU A 957 22.91 25.63 20.48
N THR A 958 21.94 26.55 20.57
CA THR A 958 20.96 26.58 21.66
C THR A 958 20.09 25.32 21.69
N ASP A 959 19.69 24.83 20.51
CA ASP A 959 18.92 23.60 20.34
C ASP A 959 19.77 22.32 20.50
N GLY A 960 21.06 22.46 20.85
CA GLY A 960 21.96 21.35 21.12
C GLY A 960 22.50 20.65 19.87
N GLN A 961 22.45 21.29 18.70
CA GLN A 961 23.11 20.79 17.49
C GLN A 961 24.64 20.85 17.63
N VAL A 962 25.32 19.90 17.00
CA VAL A 962 26.77 19.87 16.89
C VAL A 962 27.19 20.38 15.51
N LEU A 963 27.86 21.53 15.46
CA LEU A 963 28.27 22.21 14.20
C LEU A 963 29.78 22.20 13.96
N GLN A 964 30.55 21.76 14.95
CA GLN A 964 32.01 21.72 14.87
C GLN A 964 32.53 20.47 15.56
N TRP A 965 33.52 19.83 14.93
CA TRP A 965 34.27 18.74 15.52
C TRP A 965 35.61 19.28 16.05
N PRO A 966 35.98 19.02 17.32
CA PRO A 966 37.27 19.45 17.84
C PRO A 966 38.39 18.76 17.05
N LEU A 967 39.28 19.56 16.44
CA LEU A 967 40.48 19.04 15.78
C LEU A 967 41.38 18.42 16.85
N ILE A 968 41.35 17.09 16.96
CA ILE A 968 42.42 16.39 17.67
C ILE A 968 43.65 16.48 16.77
N SER A 969 44.66 17.23 17.19
CA SER A 969 45.99 17.19 16.60
C SER A 969 46.48 15.75 16.65
N VAL A 970 46.48 15.03 15.54
CA VAL A 970 47.09 13.71 15.46
C VAL A 970 48.60 13.93 15.59
N PRO A 971 49.28 13.40 16.62
CA PRO A 971 50.73 13.44 16.67
C PRO A 971 51.26 12.68 15.46
N ALA A 972 52.12 13.33 14.66
CA ALA A 972 52.78 12.71 13.53
C ALA A 972 53.45 11.40 13.97
N GLY A 973 52.92 10.25 13.56
CA GLY A 973 53.59 8.97 13.85
C GLY A 973 52.78 7.69 13.96
N LYS A 974 51.44 7.68 13.84
CA LYS A 974 50.69 6.40 13.89
C LYS A 974 49.74 6.20 12.71
N ASN A 975 50.33 6.04 11.53
CA ASN A 975 49.74 5.17 10.50
C ASN A 975 49.89 3.72 10.97
N LYS A 976 48.85 3.11 11.54
CA LYS A 976 48.73 1.64 11.53
C LYS A 976 47.28 1.18 11.35
N ARG A 977 47.08 0.66 10.13
CA ARG A 977 46.15 -0.37 9.61
C ARG A 977 44.68 -0.01 9.52
#